data_AF-Q0HYR5-F1
#
_entry.id   AF-Q0HYR5-F1
#
_cell.length_a   1.000
_cell.length_b   1.000
_cell.length_c   1.000
_cell.angle_alpha   90.00
_cell.angle_beta   90.00
_cell.angle_gamma   90.00
#
_symmetry.space_group_name_H-M   'P 1'
#
loop_
_entity.id
_entity.type
_entity.pdbx_description
1 polymer ?
#
loop_
_entity_poly.entity_id
_entity_poly.type
_entity_poly.pdbx_seq_one_letter_code
_entity_poly.pdbx_strand_id
1 'polypeptide(L)'
;MASVITIAGEQLFAAKAQANEQLDIDTFIFANVPNQDPSAPINREEGIPTAHIVYQQNVQQVGRVNDNVVVYSTVLDSITGPFEFNWVGLYSSVNQKLVAINHVPTVTKTVTAPGEAGNTLNRNFGIEYSGIAALTNITVDAETWQLNFTARLSGMDKLTQQLAADMNGKDWFIDDGLKVVPRATANTFSVTPGVGYVSGLRVELKQEHILIVQSYPQFVYVDAWFSGNANSTWSPQLAFTVTNTEMDDYIDPSGTQHYVYKLAVINAADDVGDLRIEGVQANKEWVKNLSPSTFSTDWTFDSAQEMKAFNKLSSGEKCRTFGYKNINDGGGSIYVIVNDELESDDGNIILLNNGLFAVRINKDFVKSSEYGASEIDSTSEINGALNGSRFLTIDVDVSCKNVAPKKGSVIDISKSILLPVNSDNGDAVISNEGQDKLLISGNGLISGNKHQQAGENQHKLIHLSTNDSKVHGIELGWNYSKESPTESINCVSMEGDRNIMSALRLSSWSQEGLVLKNSKYCTVNNIVANDEDSDSWSAVQIHGSHNLIDSIITKNTGASSVGCDSQHSIVNNIISDTIRYHNGVNFGHENKTADYSVASNIIITNLNDEVNPNAAGLSVSNGTKYISVNNFSMKNPTQNKANKGINISNGGANNQLSNTVIDGAVTGVNLYSCEYTSVCNMMLMNCDYGINKNDDSILQMINVDLSGSLVQLTGAGATQKTRAVNAIFDRNDSFSGGISLTSISFPYRVSTKNMREFSTLVIEPSNANGAKALVYVSVRANGYFEINVAGTVDSGAHIRWRIV
;
A
#
# COMPACT_ATOMS: atom_id res chain seq x y z
N MET A 1 23.21 -9.45 14.81
CA MET A 1 24.20 -10.53 14.58
C MET A 1 24.77 -10.30 13.20
N ALA A 2 26.07 -10.05 13.09
CA ALA A 2 26.72 -9.80 11.82
C ALA A 2 27.25 -11.13 11.28
N SER A 3 26.61 -11.66 10.24
CA SER A 3 27.25 -12.66 9.39
C SER A 3 28.31 -11.96 8.53
N VAL A 4 29.46 -12.61 8.34
CA VAL A 4 30.55 -12.05 7.55
C VAL A 4 30.95 -13.04 6.44
N ILE A 5 30.97 -12.57 5.20
CA ILE A 5 31.47 -13.35 4.05
C ILE A 5 33.00 -13.45 4.17
N THR A 6 33.53 -14.67 4.16
CA THR A 6 34.99 -14.90 4.23
C THR A 6 35.67 -14.47 2.94
N ILE A 7 36.99 -14.28 2.96
CA ILE A 7 37.77 -14.03 1.74
C ILE A 7 37.64 -15.21 0.77
N ALA A 8 37.61 -16.44 1.28
CA ALA A 8 37.45 -17.64 0.46
C ALA A 8 36.06 -17.70 -0.22
N GLY A 9 35.01 -17.27 0.48
CA GLY A 9 33.66 -17.14 -0.07
C GLY A 9 33.57 -16.08 -1.16
N GLU A 10 34.11 -14.89 -0.90
CA GLU A 10 34.12 -13.79 -1.88
C GLU A 10 34.89 -14.17 -3.16
N GLN A 11 36.05 -14.82 -3.02
CA GLN A 11 36.81 -15.34 -4.17
C GLN A 11 36.02 -16.40 -4.95
N LEU A 12 35.30 -17.28 -4.25
CA LEU A 12 34.44 -18.27 -4.89
C LEU A 12 33.31 -17.60 -5.70
N PHE A 13 32.69 -16.55 -5.14
CA PHE A 13 31.62 -15.81 -5.82
C PHE A 13 32.15 -15.16 -7.10
N ALA A 14 33.28 -14.47 -7.01
CA ALA A 14 33.93 -13.86 -8.17
C ALA A 14 34.31 -14.90 -9.25
N ALA A 15 34.85 -16.04 -8.85
CA ALA A 15 35.24 -17.10 -9.79
C ALA A 15 34.02 -17.71 -10.51
N LYS A 16 32.95 -18.03 -9.78
CA LYS A 16 31.71 -18.58 -10.36
C LYS A 16 31.02 -17.57 -11.27
N ALA A 17 30.99 -16.29 -10.88
CA ALA A 17 30.44 -15.23 -11.71
C ALA A 17 31.23 -15.04 -13.01
N GLN A 18 32.56 -15.05 -12.97
CA GLN A 18 33.41 -14.95 -14.17
C GLN A 18 33.26 -16.16 -15.11
N ALA A 19 33.09 -17.35 -14.55
CA ALA A 19 32.89 -18.59 -15.31
C ALA A 19 31.45 -18.77 -15.82
N ASN A 20 30.51 -17.90 -15.41
CA ASN A 20 29.07 -18.05 -15.65
C ASN A 20 28.53 -19.42 -15.18
N GLU A 21 29.04 -19.87 -14.03
CA GLU A 21 28.64 -21.12 -13.37
C GLU A 21 27.80 -20.84 -12.14
N GLN A 22 26.83 -21.72 -11.85
CA GLN A 22 26.02 -21.62 -10.65
C GLN A 22 26.87 -21.83 -9.39
N LEU A 23 26.59 -21.02 -8.36
CA LEU A 23 27.18 -21.13 -7.04
C LEU A 23 26.29 -21.97 -6.13
N ASP A 24 26.79 -23.14 -5.73
CA ASP A 24 26.11 -24.02 -4.78
C ASP A 24 26.62 -23.83 -3.36
N ILE A 25 25.71 -23.64 -2.41
CA ILE A 25 25.99 -23.57 -0.99
C ILE A 25 24.97 -24.47 -0.29
N ASP A 26 25.44 -25.46 0.46
CA ASP A 26 24.61 -26.61 0.84
C ASP A 26 24.70 -27.02 2.31
N THR A 27 25.65 -26.49 3.08
CA THR A 27 25.96 -27.03 4.41
C THR A 27 26.13 -25.94 5.47
N PHE A 28 25.50 -26.15 6.62
CA PHE A 28 25.77 -25.46 7.88
C PHE A 28 26.73 -26.29 8.73
N ILE A 29 27.75 -25.64 9.28
CA ILE A 29 28.72 -26.23 10.22
C ILE A 29 28.56 -25.55 11.57
N PHE A 30 28.39 -26.34 12.63
CA PHE A 30 28.29 -25.87 14.01
C PHE A 30 29.53 -26.30 14.79
N ALA A 31 30.14 -25.37 15.52
CA ALA A 31 31.31 -25.64 16.34
C ALA A 31 31.25 -24.96 17.71
N ASN A 32 31.93 -25.55 18.69
CA ASN A 32 32.10 -25.01 20.03
C ASN A 32 33.56 -24.64 20.29
N VAL A 33 33.91 -23.39 19.95
CA VAL A 33 35.27 -22.88 20.04
C VAL A 33 35.51 -22.34 21.46
N PRO A 34 36.53 -22.83 22.20
CA PRO A 34 36.82 -22.35 23.54
C PRO A 34 37.13 -20.86 23.59
N ASN A 35 36.55 -20.14 24.57
CA ASN A 35 36.75 -18.71 24.80
C ASN A 35 36.39 -17.80 23.61
N GLN A 36 35.47 -18.25 22.73
CA GLN A 36 34.97 -17.43 21.62
C GLN A 36 34.17 -16.24 22.18
N ASP A 37 34.61 -15.01 21.85
CA ASP A 37 33.86 -13.80 22.15
C ASP A 37 32.85 -13.53 21.01
N PRO A 38 31.53 -13.59 21.27
CA PRO A 38 30.52 -13.35 20.24
C PRO A 38 30.37 -11.87 19.86
N SER A 39 30.99 -10.96 20.61
CA SER A 39 30.95 -9.50 20.37
C SER A 39 32.17 -8.98 19.61
N ALA A 40 33.23 -9.77 19.50
CA ALA A 40 34.43 -9.40 18.77
C ALA A 40 34.18 -9.37 17.24
N PRO A 41 34.86 -8.49 16.48
CA PRO A 41 34.81 -8.53 15.02
C PRO A 41 35.29 -9.88 14.47
N ILE A 42 34.53 -10.46 13.53
CA ILE A 42 34.88 -11.73 12.89
C ILE A 42 36.01 -11.51 11.88
N ASN A 43 37.07 -12.32 11.96
CA ASN A 43 38.15 -12.27 10.97
C ASN A 43 37.69 -12.94 9.66
N ARG A 44 37.75 -12.22 8.54
CA ARG A 44 37.35 -12.74 7.21
C ARG A 44 38.26 -13.85 6.67
N GLU A 45 39.46 -14.01 7.23
CA GLU A 45 40.41 -15.09 6.90
C GLU A 45 40.24 -16.33 7.79
N GLU A 46 39.31 -16.29 8.75
CA GLU A 46 39.07 -17.41 9.65
C GLU A 46 38.64 -18.68 8.89
N GLY A 47 39.29 -19.80 9.21
CA GLY A 47 38.99 -21.11 8.64
C GLY A 47 37.98 -21.88 9.47
N ILE A 48 37.60 -23.08 8.99
CA ILE A 48 36.74 -23.98 9.75
C ILE A 48 37.50 -24.46 11.00
N PRO A 49 36.94 -24.33 12.23
CA PRO A 49 37.58 -24.82 13.45
C PRO A 49 37.41 -26.34 13.56
N THR A 50 38.14 -27.10 12.75
CA THR A 50 37.94 -28.55 12.54
C THR A 50 37.97 -29.39 13.81
N ALA A 51 38.79 -29.01 14.79
CA ALA A 51 38.89 -29.71 16.08
C ALA A 51 37.68 -29.50 17.01
N HIS A 52 36.79 -28.56 16.67
CA HIS A 52 35.69 -28.10 17.52
C HIS A 52 34.32 -28.23 16.86
N ILE A 53 34.24 -28.85 15.67
CA ILE A 53 32.96 -29.12 15.00
C ILE A 53 32.15 -30.09 15.85
N VAL A 54 30.92 -29.69 16.20
CA VAL A 54 29.99 -30.50 16.97
C VAL A 54 28.87 -31.09 16.12
N TYR A 55 28.49 -30.42 15.02
CA TYR A 55 27.43 -30.87 14.14
C TYR A 55 27.51 -30.25 12.75
N GLN A 56 26.97 -30.94 11.74
CA GLN A 56 26.79 -30.40 10.39
C GLN A 56 25.38 -30.73 9.92
N GLN A 57 24.76 -29.80 9.20
CA GLN A 57 23.39 -29.93 8.74
C GLN A 57 23.28 -29.38 7.33
N ASN A 58 22.51 -30.04 6.46
CA ASN A 58 22.25 -29.49 5.13
C ASN A 58 21.40 -28.21 5.24
N VAL A 59 21.59 -27.31 4.27
CA VAL A 59 20.63 -26.25 3.97
C VAL A 59 19.31 -26.94 3.63
N GLN A 60 18.24 -26.56 4.33
CA GLN A 60 16.91 -27.13 4.12
C GLN A 60 16.01 -26.19 3.32
N GLN A 61 16.25 -24.88 3.42
CA GLN A 61 15.52 -23.88 2.65
C GLN A 61 16.43 -22.73 2.24
N VAL A 62 16.03 -22.09 1.14
CA VAL A 62 16.66 -20.89 0.60
C VAL A 62 15.59 -19.87 0.27
N GLY A 63 15.94 -18.59 0.29
CA GLY A 63 15.02 -17.50 0.00
C GLY A 63 15.74 -16.29 -0.58
N ARG A 64 15.10 -15.61 -1.52
CA ARG A 64 15.53 -14.33 -2.08
C ARG A 64 14.87 -13.20 -1.30
N VAL A 65 15.67 -12.28 -0.78
CA VAL A 65 15.17 -11.05 -0.16
C VAL A 65 15.09 -9.94 -1.21
N ASN A 66 16.09 -9.84 -2.06
CA ASN A 66 16.14 -9.04 -3.28
C ASN A 66 17.27 -9.59 -4.19
N ASP A 67 17.58 -8.92 -5.32
CA ASP A 67 18.62 -9.37 -6.26
C ASP A 67 20.02 -9.54 -5.67
N ASN A 68 20.32 -8.80 -4.60
CA ASN A 68 21.63 -8.73 -3.97
C ASN A 68 21.68 -9.43 -2.61
N VAL A 69 20.57 -10.01 -2.15
CA VAL A 69 20.48 -10.63 -0.82
C VAL A 69 19.68 -11.92 -0.89
N VAL A 70 20.30 -13.02 -0.49
CA VAL A 70 19.67 -14.34 -0.31
C VAL A 70 19.87 -14.83 1.12
N VAL A 71 18.98 -15.71 1.58
CA VAL A 71 19.05 -16.35 2.90
C VAL A 71 19.09 -17.85 2.73
N TYR A 72 19.96 -18.50 3.50
CA TYR A 72 20.03 -19.95 3.67
C TYR A 72 19.51 -20.29 5.05
N SER A 73 18.71 -21.35 5.16
CA SER A 73 18.08 -21.72 6.42
C SER A 73 18.16 -23.22 6.70
N THR A 74 18.28 -23.56 7.98
CA THR A 74 18.20 -24.95 8.46
C THR A 74 17.52 -25.02 9.82
N VAL A 75 16.85 -26.13 10.08
CA VAL A 75 16.19 -26.44 11.36
C VAL A 75 16.92 -27.58 12.04
N LEU A 76 17.39 -27.33 13.26
CA LEU A 76 17.85 -28.35 14.20
C LEU A 76 16.65 -28.77 15.05
N ASP A 77 16.03 -29.90 14.70
CA ASP A 77 14.83 -30.42 15.35
C ASP A 77 15.07 -30.93 16.78
N SER A 78 14.01 -31.32 17.49
CA SER A 78 14.07 -31.75 18.90
C SER A 78 14.70 -33.14 19.13
N ILE A 79 15.13 -33.82 18.07
CA ILE A 79 15.86 -35.11 18.14
C ILE A 79 17.34 -34.96 17.79
N THR A 80 17.75 -33.81 17.26
CA THR A 80 19.15 -33.47 16.95
C THR A 80 19.88 -32.96 18.19
N GLY A 81 21.03 -33.52 18.56
CA GLY A 81 21.81 -33.15 19.74
C GLY A 81 22.00 -34.30 20.74
N PRO A 82 22.47 -34.04 21.98
CA PRO A 82 22.77 -32.73 22.56
C PRO A 82 24.19 -32.25 22.25
N PHE A 83 24.37 -30.94 22.14
CA PHE A 83 25.69 -30.30 22.03
C PHE A 83 25.58 -28.80 22.34
N GLU A 84 26.71 -28.13 22.50
CA GLU A 84 26.77 -26.67 22.56
C GLU A 84 27.51 -26.16 21.33
N PHE A 85 27.19 -24.95 20.89
CA PHE A 85 27.93 -24.29 19.82
C PHE A 85 27.91 -22.77 20.01
N ASN A 86 28.98 -22.12 19.59
CA ASN A 86 29.14 -20.67 19.60
C ASN A 86 29.68 -20.15 18.25
N TRP A 87 29.85 -21.05 17.28
CA TRP A 87 30.34 -20.76 15.95
C TRP A 87 29.46 -21.46 14.90
N VAL A 88 29.06 -20.71 13.88
CA VAL A 88 28.25 -21.23 12.76
C VAL A 88 28.88 -20.80 11.43
N GLY A 89 29.15 -21.76 10.56
CA GLY A 89 29.69 -21.53 9.22
C GLY A 89 28.74 -21.99 8.13
N LEU A 90 28.69 -21.24 7.03
CA LEU A 90 27.99 -21.62 5.80
C LEU A 90 29.02 -22.10 4.78
N TYR A 91 28.84 -23.30 4.23
CA TYR A 91 29.85 -24.02 3.47
C TYR A 91 29.31 -24.52 2.12
N SER A 92 30.18 -24.48 1.11
CA SER A 92 29.94 -25.07 -0.21
C SER A 92 30.70 -26.40 -0.31
N SER A 93 30.00 -27.53 -0.22
CA SER A 93 30.64 -28.84 -0.21
C SER A 93 31.27 -29.18 -1.56
N VAL A 94 30.61 -28.83 -2.67
CA VAL A 94 31.12 -29.10 -4.02
C VAL A 94 32.41 -28.32 -4.32
N ASN A 95 32.54 -27.10 -3.82
CA ASN A 95 33.71 -26.25 -4.07
C ASN A 95 34.77 -26.35 -2.94
N GLN A 96 34.42 -27.02 -1.84
CA GLN A 96 35.22 -27.13 -0.63
C GLN A 96 35.65 -25.76 -0.04
N LYS A 97 34.70 -24.83 0.05
CA LYS A 97 34.96 -23.45 0.53
C LYS A 97 34.01 -23.05 1.64
N LEU A 98 34.57 -22.46 2.70
CA LEU A 98 33.82 -21.76 3.73
C LEU A 98 33.37 -20.42 3.17
N VAL A 99 32.06 -20.21 3.08
CA VAL A 99 31.47 -19.04 2.44
C VAL A 99 31.33 -17.90 3.42
N ALA A 100 30.76 -18.16 4.59
CA ALA A 100 30.49 -17.12 5.58
C ALA A 100 30.49 -17.67 7.01
N ILE A 101 30.71 -16.78 7.97
CA ILE A 101 30.87 -17.10 9.40
C ILE A 101 29.95 -16.21 10.24
N ASN A 102 29.42 -16.79 11.32
CA ASN A 102 28.68 -16.09 12.35
C ASN A 102 29.11 -16.62 13.73
N HIS A 103 29.59 -15.72 14.60
CA HIS A 103 29.84 -16.03 16.00
C HIS A 103 28.59 -15.68 16.82
N VAL A 104 28.16 -16.61 17.67
CA VAL A 104 26.96 -16.47 18.50
C VAL A 104 27.31 -16.74 19.96
N PRO A 105 26.60 -16.14 20.93
CA PRO A 105 26.71 -16.58 22.31
C PRO A 105 26.48 -18.09 22.40
N THR A 106 27.17 -18.78 23.31
CA THR A 106 27.08 -20.23 23.45
C THR A 106 25.62 -20.67 23.55
N VAL A 107 25.18 -21.46 22.58
CA VAL A 107 23.82 -21.99 22.51
C VAL A 107 23.84 -23.48 22.84
N THR A 108 23.03 -23.86 23.83
CA THR A 108 22.82 -25.25 24.20
C THR A 108 21.68 -25.87 23.36
N LYS A 109 22.01 -26.93 22.62
CA LYS A 109 21.05 -27.77 21.89
C LYS A 109 20.68 -28.97 22.75
N THR A 110 19.39 -29.11 23.09
CA THR A 110 18.88 -30.20 23.92
C THR A 110 18.07 -31.20 23.08
N VAL A 111 18.16 -32.48 23.43
CA VAL A 111 17.44 -33.56 22.76
C VAL A 111 16.26 -34.01 23.62
N THR A 112 15.17 -34.44 22.99
CA THR A 112 13.99 -34.97 23.69
C THR A 112 14.32 -36.30 24.37
N ALA A 113 14.06 -36.38 25.67
CA ALA A 113 14.22 -37.58 26.49
C ALA A 113 12.97 -37.80 27.37
N PRO A 114 12.75 -39.01 27.95
CA PRO A 114 11.59 -39.25 28.80
C PRO A 114 11.52 -38.26 29.97
N GLY A 115 10.50 -37.39 29.96
CA GLY A 115 10.29 -36.35 30.97
C GLY A 115 10.94 -34.99 30.66
N GLU A 116 11.78 -34.89 29.62
CA GLU A 116 12.53 -33.68 29.26
C GLU A 116 12.32 -33.34 27.77
N ALA A 117 11.65 -32.23 27.47
CA ALA A 117 11.40 -31.80 26.10
C ALA A 117 12.67 -31.18 25.47
N GLY A 118 13.09 -31.68 24.30
CA GLY A 118 14.18 -31.08 23.53
C GLY A 118 13.75 -29.77 22.87
N ASN A 119 14.69 -28.86 22.66
CA ASN A 119 14.42 -27.60 21.95
C ASN A 119 14.48 -27.79 20.43
N THR A 120 13.88 -26.90 19.64
CA THR A 120 14.07 -26.82 18.18
C THR A 120 14.70 -25.47 17.87
N LEU A 121 15.75 -25.44 17.05
CA LEU A 121 16.49 -24.22 16.73
C LEU A 121 16.48 -23.97 15.23
N ASN A 122 15.96 -22.81 14.82
CA ASN A 122 16.06 -22.33 13.44
C ASN A 122 17.34 -21.50 13.28
N ARG A 123 18.05 -21.70 12.17
CA ARG A 123 19.26 -20.95 11.84
C ARG A 123 19.16 -20.42 10.43
N ASN A 124 19.24 -19.10 10.33
CA ASN A 124 19.17 -18.37 9.08
C ASN A 124 20.51 -17.67 8.85
N PHE A 125 20.97 -17.67 7.61
CA PHE A 125 22.24 -17.10 7.18
C PHE A 125 22.01 -16.22 5.95
N GLY A 126 21.99 -14.90 6.15
CA GLY A 126 21.88 -13.93 5.06
C GLY A 126 23.22 -13.70 4.37
N ILE A 127 23.22 -13.75 3.04
CA ILE A 127 24.37 -13.44 2.18
C ILE A 127 24.00 -12.23 1.33
N GLU A 128 24.74 -11.14 1.52
CA GLU A 128 24.62 -9.93 0.72
C GLU A 128 25.80 -9.81 -0.23
N TYR A 129 25.54 -9.91 -1.53
CA TYR A 129 26.52 -9.75 -2.59
C TYR A 129 25.81 -9.36 -3.89
N SER A 130 26.41 -8.48 -4.69
CA SER A 130 25.80 -7.98 -5.92
C SER A 130 25.44 -9.12 -6.88
N GLY A 131 24.16 -9.23 -7.24
CA GLY A 131 23.65 -10.26 -8.15
C GLY A 131 23.68 -11.69 -7.61
N ILE A 132 23.81 -11.88 -6.28
CA ILE A 132 23.94 -13.20 -5.67
C ILE A 132 22.72 -14.10 -5.91
N ALA A 133 21.51 -13.53 -6.05
CA ALA A 133 20.31 -14.30 -6.37
C ALA A 133 20.40 -15.00 -7.73
N ALA A 134 20.93 -14.30 -8.74
CA ALA A 134 21.18 -14.87 -10.06
C ALA A 134 22.34 -15.88 -10.02
N LEU A 135 23.43 -15.56 -9.31
CA LEU A 135 24.61 -16.42 -9.21
C LEU A 135 24.32 -17.77 -8.54
N THR A 136 23.41 -17.77 -7.55
CA THR A 136 22.98 -18.98 -6.82
C THR A 136 21.74 -19.65 -7.43
N ASN A 137 21.09 -18.99 -8.39
CA ASN A 137 19.80 -19.37 -8.98
C ASN A 137 18.66 -19.50 -7.95
N ILE A 138 18.66 -18.65 -6.91
CA ILE A 138 17.60 -18.59 -5.89
C ILE A 138 16.56 -17.55 -6.33
N THR A 139 15.41 -18.02 -6.79
CA THR A 139 14.35 -17.17 -7.37
C THR A 139 13.10 -17.07 -6.50
N VAL A 140 12.95 -17.96 -5.52
CA VAL A 140 11.83 -17.99 -4.57
C VAL A 140 12.03 -16.93 -3.48
N ASP A 141 10.98 -16.19 -3.13
CA ASP A 141 11.05 -15.18 -2.07
C ASP A 141 11.28 -15.83 -0.70
N ALA A 142 12.01 -15.14 0.17
CA ALA A 142 12.25 -15.60 1.53
C ALA A 142 10.96 -15.65 2.36
N GLU A 143 10.73 -16.76 3.05
CA GLU A 143 9.60 -16.86 3.99
C GLU A 143 9.80 -15.95 5.21
N THR A 144 8.72 -15.51 5.84
CA THR A 144 8.76 -14.51 6.93
C THR A 144 9.60 -14.94 8.13
N TRP A 145 9.69 -16.24 8.44
CA TRP A 145 10.54 -16.76 9.51
C TRP A 145 12.03 -16.78 9.17
N GLN A 146 12.38 -16.75 7.87
CA GLN A 146 13.77 -16.69 7.42
C GLN A 146 14.35 -15.28 7.61
N LEU A 147 13.47 -14.27 7.69
CA LEU A 147 13.81 -12.86 7.81
C LEU A 147 13.88 -12.43 9.28
N ASN A 148 14.98 -11.80 9.67
CA ASN A 148 15.09 -11.14 10.97
C ASN A 148 14.59 -9.69 10.86
N PHE A 149 13.35 -9.45 11.25
CA PHE A 149 12.74 -8.12 11.22
C PHE A 149 13.05 -7.24 12.44
N THR A 150 13.77 -7.74 13.45
CA THR A 150 13.94 -7.03 14.74
C THR A 150 14.54 -5.64 14.56
N ALA A 151 15.59 -5.49 13.74
CA ALA A 151 16.23 -4.20 13.50
C ALA A 151 15.32 -3.23 12.73
N ARG A 152 14.54 -3.75 11.76
CA ARG A 152 13.60 -2.95 10.98
C ARG A 152 12.44 -2.47 11.85
N LEU A 153 11.83 -3.37 12.63
CA LEU A 153 10.73 -3.04 13.53
C LEU A 153 11.18 -2.05 14.61
N SER A 154 12.34 -2.30 15.24
CA SER A 154 12.93 -1.34 16.18
C SER A 154 13.24 0.02 15.54
N GLY A 155 13.69 0.03 14.28
CA GLY A 155 13.86 1.26 13.50
C GLY A 155 12.54 1.99 13.25
N MET A 156 11.47 1.26 12.92
CA MET A 156 10.12 1.81 12.72
C MET A 156 9.53 2.37 14.03
N ASP A 157 9.69 1.65 15.14
CA ASP A 157 9.25 2.10 16.47
C ASP A 157 10.00 3.38 16.86
N LYS A 158 11.32 3.43 16.66
CA LYS A 158 12.16 4.61 16.94
C LYS A 158 11.81 5.79 16.04
N LEU A 159 11.55 5.56 14.75
CA LEU A 159 11.08 6.61 13.84
C LEU A 159 9.72 7.16 14.25
N THR A 160 8.81 6.31 14.72
CA THR A 160 7.48 6.73 15.20
C THR A 160 7.59 7.53 16.50
N GLN A 161 8.41 7.07 17.45
CA GLN A 161 8.71 7.79 18.68
C GLN A 161 9.36 9.16 18.39
N GLN A 162 10.33 9.20 17.47
CA GLN A 162 10.99 10.44 17.05
C GLN A 162 10.02 11.39 16.33
N LEU A 163 9.16 10.88 15.45
CA LEU A 163 8.12 11.67 14.80
C LEU A 163 7.18 12.31 15.83
N ALA A 164 6.75 11.56 16.85
CA ALA A 164 5.91 12.10 17.93
C ALA A 164 6.62 13.20 18.72
N ALA A 165 7.93 13.08 18.94
CA ALA A 165 8.76 14.10 19.57
C ALA A 165 9.01 15.33 18.67
N ASP A 166 9.22 15.14 17.38
CA ASP A 166 9.46 16.22 16.41
C ASP A 166 8.20 17.08 16.19
N MET A 167 7.01 16.49 16.33
CA MET A 167 5.74 17.21 16.16
C MET A 167 5.44 18.19 17.30
N ASN A 168 5.61 17.77 18.55
CA ASN A 168 5.11 18.50 19.73
C ASN A 168 6.16 18.74 20.84
N GLY A 169 7.40 18.31 20.63
CA GLY A 169 8.48 18.35 21.62
C GLY A 169 8.73 16.99 22.29
N LYS A 170 9.90 16.87 22.96
CA LYS A 170 10.37 15.62 23.59
C LYS A 170 9.35 15.06 24.59
N ASP A 171 8.80 15.90 25.45
CA ASP A 171 7.85 15.54 26.51
C ASP A 171 6.66 16.51 26.52
N TRP A 172 5.43 16.01 26.50
CA TRP A 172 4.21 16.83 26.47
C TRP A 172 2.98 16.09 27.03
N PHE A 173 1.98 16.82 27.52
CA PHE A 173 0.82 16.24 28.21
C PHE A 173 -0.49 16.83 27.67
N ILE A 174 -1.52 16.00 27.49
CA ILE A 174 -2.84 16.44 27.01
C ILE A 174 -3.64 16.97 28.20
N ASP A 175 -4.01 18.25 28.14
CA ASP A 175 -4.75 18.95 29.21
C ASP A 175 -4.12 18.71 30.60
N ASP A 176 -4.94 18.34 31.58
CA ASP A 176 -4.53 17.98 32.95
C ASP A 176 -4.06 16.52 33.06
N GLY A 177 -3.70 15.86 31.97
CA GLY A 177 -3.18 14.49 32.00
C GLY A 177 -1.86 14.39 32.79
N LEU A 178 -1.80 13.45 33.75
CA LEU A 178 -0.65 13.21 34.62
C LEU A 178 -0.27 14.42 35.52
N LYS A 179 -1.20 15.34 35.78
CA LYS A 179 -1.00 16.46 36.70
C LYS A 179 -0.97 16.00 38.14
N VAL A 180 -0.06 16.56 38.94
CA VAL A 180 -0.01 16.30 40.39
C VAL A 180 -0.85 17.33 41.12
N VAL A 181 -1.82 16.88 41.93
CA VAL A 181 -2.71 17.75 42.71
C VAL A 181 -2.76 17.33 44.19
N PRO A 182 -2.89 18.29 45.14
CA PRO A 182 -3.14 17.98 46.55
C PRO A 182 -4.47 17.22 46.76
N ARG A 183 -4.53 16.38 47.79
CA ARG A 183 -5.79 15.75 48.24
C ARG A 183 -6.19 16.28 49.62
N ALA A 184 -7.45 16.06 49.99
CA ALA A 184 -7.99 16.48 51.29
C ALA A 184 -7.32 15.77 52.50
N THR A 185 -6.71 14.60 52.28
CA THR A 185 -5.97 13.89 53.34
C THR A 185 -4.54 14.42 53.40
N ALA A 186 -4.10 14.82 54.60
CA ALA A 186 -2.77 15.40 54.83
C ALA A 186 -1.64 14.52 54.25
N ASN A 187 -0.65 15.16 53.63
CA ASN A 187 0.52 14.52 53.01
C ASN A 187 0.21 13.53 51.88
N THR A 188 -0.99 13.59 51.29
CA THR A 188 -1.37 12.76 50.15
C THR A 188 -1.67 13.61 48.91
N PHE A 189 -1.25 13.12 47.76
CA PHE A 189 -1.37 13.78 46.46
C PHE A 189 -1.94 12.80 45.43
N SER A 190 -2.47 13.31 44.34
CA SER A 190 -3.02 12.50 43.24
C SER A 190 -2.36 12.90 41.94
N VAL A 191 -1.95 11.91 41.15
CA VAL A 191 -1.67 12.09 39.73
C VAL A 191 -2.97 11.85 38.97
N THR A 192 -3.44 12.86 38.26
CA THR A 192 -4.72 12.82 37.55
C THR A 192 -4.69 11.88 36.34
N PRO A 193 -5.80 11.17 36.05
CA PRO A 193 -5.92 10.37 34.83
C PRO A 193 -5.71 11.23 33.57
N GLY A 194 -5.21 10.60 32.51
CA GLY A 194 -5.05 11.23 31.21
C GLY A 194 -3.87 10.70 30.42
N VAL A 195 -3.49 11.41 29.37
CA VAL A 195 -2.46 11.00 28.41
C VAL A 195 -1.27 11.94 28.47
N GLY A 196 -0.08 11.37 28.46
CA GLY A 196 1.18 12.07 28.33
C GLY A 196 2.07 11.42 27.27
N TYR A 197 3.06 12.16 26.81
CA TYR A 197 4.13 11.68 25.94
C TYR A 197 5.45 11.95 26.64
N VAL A 198 6.22 10.89 26.89
CA VAL A 198 7.52 10.98 27.57
C VAL A 198 8.58 10.47 26.61
N SER A 199 9.50 11.34 26.19
CA SER A 199 10.45 11.11 25.09
C SER A 199 9.78 10.53 23.84
N GLY A 200 8.61 11.04 23.48
CA GLY A 200 7.81 10.57 22.32
C GLY A 200 6.99 9.29 22.54
N LEU A 201 7.06 8.64 23.72
CA LEU A 201 6.22 7.48 24.05
C LEU A 201 4.86 7.90 24.60
N ARG A 202 3.76 7.52 23.93
CA ARG A 202 2.39 7.80 24.39
C ARG A 202 2.01 6.93 25.59
N VAL A 203 1.96 7.51 26.78
CA VAL A 203 1.54 6.86 28.03
C VAL A 203 0.13 7.32 28.44
N GLU A 204 -0.65 6.42 29.03
CA GLU A 204 -2.03 6.70 29.45
C GLU A 204 -2.30 6.18 30.85
N LEU A 205 -2.60 7.09 31.77
CA LEU A 205 -3.05 6.78 33.12
C LEU A 205 -4.58 6.74 33.14
N LYS A 206 -5.17 5.55 33.29
CA LYS A 206 -6.63 5.36 33.22
C LYS A 206 -7.38 5.79 34.49
N GLN A 207 -6.72 5.76 35.63
CA GLN A 207 -7.30 6.06 36.95
C GLN A 207 -6.29 6.81 37.78
N GLU A 208 -6.75 7.59 38.75
CA GLU A 208 -5.86 8.42 39.56
C GLU A 208 -4.82 7.57 40.31
N HIS A 209 -3.59 8.07 40.38
CA HIS A 209 -2.51 7.41 41.13
C HIS A 209 -2.21 8.21 42.40
N ILE A 210 -2.37 7.59 43.57
CA ILE A 210 -2.20 8.26 44.85
C ILE A 210 -0.74 8.18 45.31
N LEU A 211 -0.17 9.33 45.66
CA LEU A 211 1.17 9.48 46.22
C LEU A 211 1.09 9.86 47.69
N ILE A 212 2.01 9.34 48.51
CA ILE A 212 2.16 9.69 49.92
C ILE A 212 3.57 10.23 50.13
N VAL A 213 3.66 11.43 50.69
CA VAL A 213 4.93 12.13 50.90
C VAL A 213 5.23 12.23 52.39
N GLN A 214 6.49 12.01 52.79
CA GLN A 214 6.90 12.02 54.22
C GLN A 214 7.70 13.27 54.61
N SER A 215 8.17 14.05 53.64
CA SER A 215 8.98 15.27 53.85
C SER A 215 8.88 16.18 52.63
N TYR A 216 9.26 17.45 52.78
CA TYR A 216 9.25 18.43 51.69
C TYR A 216 10.63 19.11 51.57
N PRO A 217 11.06 19.54 50.36
CA PRO A 217 10.41 19.33 49.06
C PRO A 217 10.64 17.92 48.49
N GLN A 218 9.73 17.44 47.63
CA GLN A 218 9.88 16.18 46.89
C GLN A 218 9.54 16.37 45.42
N PHE A 219 10.27 15.70 44.54
CA PHE A 219 10.01 15.64 43.11
C PHE A 219 9.16 14.42 42.77
N VAL A 220 8.22 14.61 41.86
CA VAL A 220 7.41 13.53 41.28
C VAL A 220 7.86 13.33 39.84
N TYR A 221 8.35 12.14 39.53
CA TYR A 221 8.72 11.73 38.18
C TYR A 221 7.71 10.75 37.61
N VAL A 222 7.39 10.88 36.32
CA VAL A 222 6.86 9.77 35.51
C VAL A 222 8.04 9.03 34.89
N ASP A 223 8.00 7.72 34.96
CA ASP A 223 8.94 6.79 34.33
C ASP A 223 8.18 6.02 33.23
N ALA A 224 8.62 6.14 31.98
CA ALA A 224 8.00 5.52 30.82
C ALA A 224 8.97 4.60 30.10
N TRP A 225 8.52 3.39 29.74
CA TRP A 225 9.31 2.44 28.95
C TRP A 225 8.41 1.68 27.97
N PHE A 226 9.00 1.07 26.94
CA PHE A 226 8.28 0.30 25.94
C PHE A 226 8.56 -1.18 26.14
N SER A 227 7.52 -1.99 26.34
CA SER A 227 7.69 -3.43 26.57
C SER A 227 6.62 -4.27 25.88
N GLY A 228 7.02 -5.46 25.42
CA GLY A 228 6.14 -6.48 24.87
C GLY A 228 5.65 -7.46 25.93
N ASN A 229 4.46 -8.03 25.70
CA ASN A 229 3.96 -9.17 26.47
C ASN A 229 4.11 -10.48 25.67
N ALA A 230 3.74 -11.62 26.29
CA ALA A 230 3.83 -12.95 25.69
C ALA A 230 3.01 -13.11 24.39
N ASN A 231 2.02 -12.24 24.15
CA ASN A 231 1.22 -12.20 22.93
C ASN A 231 1.84 -11.31 21.84
N SER A 232 3.11 -10.90 22.00
CA SER A 232 3.80 -9.96 21.12
C SER A 232 3.08 -8.62 20.95
N THR A 233 2.23 -8.24 21.93
CA THR A 233 1.65 -6.91 21.98
C THR A 233 2.64 -6.00 22.70
N TRP A 234 3.16 -5.01 21.99
CA TRP A 234 4.06 -4.00 22.54
C TRP A 234 3.30 -2.72 22.84
N SER A 235 3.50 -2.17 24.03
CA SER A 235 2.88 -0.90 24.41
C SER A 235 3.73 -0.13 25.43
N PRO A 236 3.61 1.21 25.45
CA PRO A 236 4.23 2.02 26.49
C PRO A 236 3.65 1.67 27.86
N GLN A 237 4.53 1.56 28.83
CA GLN A 237 4.24 1.38 30.24
C GLN A 237 4.59 2.68 30.98
N LEU A 238 4.02 2.85 32.16
CA LEU A 238 4.35 3.98 33.02
C LEU A 238 4.38 3.59 34.50
N ALA A 239 5.22 4.28 35.28
CA ALA A 239 5.28 4.24 36.73
C ALA A 239 5.56 5.65 37.28
N PHE A 240 5.40 5.81 38.60
CA PHE A 240 5.69 7.07 39.28
C PHE A 240 6.74 6.88 40.36
N THR A 241 7.69 7.81 40.42
CA THR A 241 8.77 7.82 41.42
C THR A 241 8.73 9.14 42.18
N VAL A 242 8.78 9.07 43.52
CA VAL A 242 8.89 10.24 44.39
C VAL A 242 10.26 10.24 45.04
N THR A 243 11.02 11.32 44.85
CA THR A 243 12.40 11.44 45.34
C THR A 243 12.77 12.88 45.67
N ASN A 244 13.76 13.08 46.53
CA ASN A 244 14.36 14.39 46.81
C ASN A 244 15.65 14.64 46.03
N THR A 245 16.02 13.75 45.10
CA THR A 245 17.18 13.89 44.21
C THR A 245 16.73 13.97 42.76
N GLU A 246 17.55 14.60 41.92
CA GLU A 246 17.35 14.56 40.47
C GLU A 246 17.44 13.11 39.93
N MET A 247 16.70 12.84 38.86
CA MET A 247 16.65 11.56 38.17
C MET A 247 16.77 11.79 36.66
N ASP A 248 17.63 11.01 36.01
CA ASP A 248 17.87 11.01 34.56
C ASP A 248 17.36 9.71 33.91
N ASP A 249 17.21 9.73 32.58
CA ASP A 249 16.91 8.55 31.77
C ASP A 249 17.93 7.43 32.07
N TYR A 250 17.48 6.18 32.20
CA TYR A 250 18.33 5.08 32.63
C TYR A 250 17.99 3.77 31.90
N ILE A 251 18.92 2.82 31.96
CA ILE A 251 18.71 1.45 31.49
C ILE A 251 18.58 0.58 32.73
N ASP A 252 17.51 -0.21 32.81
CA ASP A 252 17.29 -1.12 33.92
C ASP A 252 18.21 -2.36 33.84
N PRO A 253 18.27 -3.21 34.87
CA PRO A 253 19.08 -4.43 34.83
C PRO A 253 18.67 -5.44 33.74
N SER A 254 17.48 -5.29 33.14
CA SER A 254 16.98 -6.12 32.04
C SER A 254 17.41 -5.61 30.65
N GLY A 255 18.06 -4.45 30.59
CA GLY A 255 18.48 -3.80 29.34
C GLY A 255 17.39 -2.95 28.70
N THR A 256 16.28 -2.70 29.39
CA THR A 256 15.17 -1.87 28.93
C THR A 256 15.52 -0.40 29.15
N GLN A 257 15.34 0.42 28.12
CA GLN A 257 15.51 1.87 28.24
C GLN A 257 14.27 2.50 28.88
N HIS A 258 14.49 3.20 29.99
CA HIS A 258 13.51 4.01 30.69
C HIS A 258 13.74 5.49 30.39
N TYR A 259 12.64 6.20 30.17
CA TYR A 259 12.61 7.65 29.95
C TYR A 259 11.86 8.29 31.10
N VAL A 260 12.50 9.23 31.79
CA VAL A 260 11.96 9.85 33.00
C VAL A 260 11.71 11.32 32.78
N TYR A 261 10.63 11.81 33.38
CA TYR A 261 10.25 13.21 33.29
C TYR A 261 9.72 13.73 34.62
N LYS A 262 10.25 14.87 35.07
CA LYS A 262 9.85 15.50 36.33
C LYS A 262 8.52 16.23 36.17
N LEU A 263 7.43 15.63 36.66
CA LEU A 263 6.07 16.17 36.58
C LEU A 263 5.86 17.35 37.52
N ALA A 264 6.37 17.30 38.75
CA ALA A 264 6.10 18.32 39.76
C ALA A 264 7.16 18.37 40.85
N VAL A 265 7.18 19.50 41.57
CA VAL A 265 7.82 19.64 42.88
C VAL A 265 6.75 19.93 43.93
N ILE A 266 6.72 19.12 44.98
CA ILE A 266 5.81 19.29 46.12
C ILE A 266 6.59 20.03 47.20
N ASN A 267 6.25 21.30 47.43
CA ASN A 267 6.95 22.18 48.38
C ASN A 267 6.33 22.16 49.78
N ALA A 268 5.01 21.95 49.87
CA ALA A 268 4.25 21.83 51.11
C ALA A 268 2.96 21.00 50.90
N ALA A 269 2.14 20.84 51.94
CA ALA A 269 0.89 20.07 51.87
C ALA A 269 -0.13 20.66 50.88
N ASP A 270 -0.11 21.96 50.67
CA ASP A 270 -1.00 22.74 49.81
C ASP A 270 -0.28 23.47 48.68
N ASP A 271 1.04 23.24 48.52
CA ASP A 271 1.88 23.87 47.49
C ASP A 271 2.56 22.81 46.62
N VAL A 272 2.05 22.66 45.40
CA VAL A 272 2.60 21.79 44.35
C VAL A 272 2.94 22.67 43.15
N GLY A 273 4.23 22.80 42.86
CA GLY A 273 4.72 23.39 41.63
C GLY A 273 4.63 22.38 40.50
N ASP A 274 3.75 22.64 39.52
CA ASP A 274 3.68 21.86 38.29
C ASP A 274 4.94 22.14 37.44
N LEU A 275 5.70 21.08 37.16
CA LEU A 275 6.94 21.14 36.39
C LEU A 275 6.81 20.48 35.02
N ARG A 276 5.61 19.97 34.70
CA ARG A 276 5.25 19.69 33.31
C ARG A 276 5.47 20.99 32.57
N ILE A 277 6.40 20.95 31.61
CA ILE A 277 6.55 21.98 30.59
C ILE A 277 5.12 22.12 30.06
N GLU A 278 4.57 23.32 30.09
CA GLU A 278 3.51 23.71 29.17
C GLU A 278 4.14 23.64 27.77
N GLY A 279 4.42 22.42 27.32
CA GLY A 279 4.99 22.15 26.03
C GLY A 279 3.85 22.44 25.11
N VAL A 280 3.73 23.70 24.70
CA VAL A 280 2.77 24.16 23.69
C VAL A 280 1.48 23.36 23.85
N GLN A 281 0.90 23.41 25.06
CA GLN A 281 -0.16 22.48 25.44
C GLN A 281 -1.26 22.61 24.41
N ALA A 282 -1.60 21.52 23.70
CA ALA A 282 -2.84 21.45 22.94
C ALA A 282 -4.02 21.48 23.92
N ASN A 283 -4.26 22.63 24.53
CA ASN A 283 -5.46 22.96 25.28
C ASN A 283 -6.31 23.91 24.41
N LYS A 284 -7.56 24.17 24.80
CA LYS A 284 -8.43 25.16 24.12
C LYS A 284 -7.82 26.56 24.01
N GLU A 285 -6.75 26.85 24.75
CA GLU A 285 -5.94 28.06 24.63
C GLU A 285 -4.79 28.00 23.62
N TRP A 286 -4.28 26.84 23.18
CA TRP A 286 -3.39 26.78 22.01
C TRP A 286 -4.12 27.16 20.73
N VAL A 287 -5.42 26.82 20.65
CA VAL A 287 -6.33 27.36 19.64
C VAL A 287 -6.66 28.84 19.87
N LYS A 288 -6.58 29.36 21.12
CA LYS A 288 -6.70 30.81 21.39
C LYS A 288 -5.40 31.59 21.23
N ASN A 289 -4.24 30.95 21.24
CA ASN A 289 -2.93 31.57 20.98
C ASN A 289 -2.51 31.40 19.50
N LEU A 290 -3.26 30.61 18.74
CA LEU A 290 -3.48 30.78 17.30
C LEU A 290 -4.54 31.85 16.98
N SER A 291 -5.29 32.35 17.98
CA SER A 291 -5.83 33.71 17.85
C SER A 291 -4.63 34.63 17.96
N PRO A 292 -4.49 35.59 17.05
CA PRO A 292 -3.27 36.36 16.99
C PRO A 292 -3.11 37.03 18.35
N SER A 293 -1.86 37.06 18.83
CA SER A 293 -1.37 37.94 19.90
C SER A 293 -2.36 39.07 20.13
N THR A 294 -2.83 39.30 21.36
CA THR A 294 -3.69 40.43 21.73
C THR A 294 -3.23 41.70 21.02
N PHE A 295 -3.77 41.90 19.82
CA PHE A 295 -3.65 43.11 19.07
C PHE A 295 -4.56 44.01 19.87
N SER A 296 -4.00 45.02 20.55
CA SER A 296 -4.86 46.07 21.07
C SER A 296 -5.57 46.64 19.85
N THR A 297 -6.86 46.36 19.75
CA THR A 297 -7.71 46.98 18.75
C THR A 297 -8.26 48.24 19.38
N ASP A 298 -8.15 49.34 18.67
CA ASP A 298 -8.72 50.62 19.05
C ASP A 298 -10.26 50.53 19.09
N TRP A 299 -10.83 49.61 18.30
CA TRP A 299 -12.27 49.43 18.15
C TRP A 299 -12.70 47.94 18.08
N THR A 300 -13.90 47.65 18.58
CA THR A 300 -14.59 46.36 18.46
C THR A 300 -16.01 46.54 17.97
N PHE A 301 -16.46 45.69 17.06
CA PHE A 301 -17.78 45.70 16.44
C PHE A 301 -18.42 44.31 16.48
N ASP A 302 -19.73 44.24 16.59
CA ASP A 302 -20.49 43.00 16.52
C ASP A 302 -20.36 42.37 15.12
N SER A 303 -20.27 43.19 14.07
CA SER A 303 -20.09 42.72 12.70
C SER A 303 -19.27 43.65 11.79
N ALA A 304 -18.77 43.12 10.67
CA ALA A 304 -18.09 43.91 9.63
C ALA A 304 -19.01 44.94 8.97
N GLN A 305 -20.32 44.68 8.88
CA GLN A 305 -21.31 45.66 8.44
C GLN A 305 -21.42 46.84 9.41
N GLU A 306 -21.41 46.58 10.72
CA GLU A 306 -21.39 47.63 11.73
C GLU A 306 -20.10 48.47 11.63
N MET A 307 -18.95 47.81 11.48
CA MET A 307 -17.66 48.47 11.23
C MET A 307 -17.71 49.35 9.97
N LYS A 308 -18.26 48.84 8.86
CA LYS A 308 -18.40 49.57 7.59
C LYS A 308 -19.25 50.83 7.72
N ALA A 309 -20.28 50.78 8.57
CA ALA A 309 -21.14 51.92 8.88
C ALA A 309 -20.50 52.92 9.85
N PHE A 310 -19.44 52.53 10.57
CA PHE A 310 -18.80 53.35 11.58
C PHE A 310 -17.82 54.36 10.96
N ASN A 311 -18.21 55.61 10.98
CA ASN A 311 -17.59 56.74 10.28
C ASN A 311 -16.48 57.47 11.08
N LYS A 312 -16.05 56.93 12.22
CA LYS A 312 -14.98 57.52 13.04
C LYS A 312 -13.63 56.80 12.93
N LEU A 313 -13.53 55.73 12.15
CA LEU A 313 -12.28 55.03 11.93
C LEU A 313 -11.28 55.92 11.19
N SER A 314 -10.03 55.88 11.62
CA SER A 314 -8.91 56.62 11.05
C SER A 314 -7.82 55.67 10.56
N SER A 315 -7.05 56.09 9.54
CA SER A 315 -5.93 55.30 9.03
C SER A 315 -4.91 55.00 10.15
N GLY A 316 -4.42 53.76 10.18
CA GLY A 316 -3.52 53.21 11.19
C GLY A 316 -4.22 52.54 12.38
N GLU A 317 -5.53 52.76 12.57
CA GLU A 317 -6.30 52.13 13.65
C GLU A 317 -6.52 50.65 13.38
N LYS A 318 -6.62 49.88 14.46
CA LYS A 318 -6.95 48.45 14.42
C LYS A 318 -8.36 48.22 14.95
N CYS A 319 -9.12 47.42 14.25
CA CYS A 319 -10.47 47.06 14.66
C CYS A 319 -10.68 45.54 14.65
N ARG A 320 -11.57 45.06 15.53
CA ARG A 320 -12.00 43.67 15.57
C ARG A 320 -13.50 43.58 15.30
N THR A 321 -13.90 42.59 14.51
CA THR A 321 -15.31 42.24 14.28
C THR A 321 -15.59 40.83 14.82
N PHE A 322 -16.82 40.57 15.27
CA PHE A 322 -17.25 39.25 15.78
C PHE A 322 -18.12 38.46 14.78
N GLY A 323 -18.42 39.05 13.63
CA GLY A 323 -19.07 38.44 12.48
C GLY A 323 -19.02 39.35 11.26
N TYR A 324 -19.68 38.98 10.17
CA TYR A 324 -19.73 39.74 8.92
C TYR A 324 -21.01 40.59 8.86
N LYS A 325 -22.21 39.99 8.97
CA LYS A 325 -23.49 40.73 8.99
C LYS A 325 -24.02 40.90 10.42
N ASN A 326 -23.98 39.84 11.22
CA ASN A 326 -24.46 39.77 12.60
C ASN A 326 -23.35 39.27 13.53
N ILE A 327 -23.53 39.42 14.84
CA ILE A 327 -22.59 38.81 15.80
C ILE A 327 -22.63 37.28 15.67
N ASN A 328 -21.45 36.65 15.60
CA ASN A 328 -21.27 35.20 15.50
C ASN A 328 -21.82 34.53 14.23
N ASP A 329 -22.10 35.27 13.15
CA ASP A 329 -22.50 34.66 11.87
C ASP A 329 -21.32 34.21 10.99
N GLY A 330 -20.10 34.26 11.54
CA GLY A 330 -18.86 34.03 10.81
C GLY A 330 -18.32 35.31 10.15
N GLY A 331 -17.07 35.33 9.71
CA GLY A 331 -16.45 36.51 9.08
C GLY A 331 -15.85 37.55 10.05
N GLY A 332 -15.85 37.26 11.34
CA GLY A 332 -15.17 38.07 12.35
C GLY A 332 -13.65 38.04 12.18
N SER A 333 -13.00 39.20 12.14
CA SER A 333 -11.55 39.30 12.00
C SER A 333 -10.94 40.51 12.68
N ILE A 334 -9.61 40.65 12.58
CA ILE A 334 -8.90 41.86 12.95
C ILE A 334 -8.44 42.55 11.66
N TYR A 335 -8.77 43.83 11.55
CA TYR A 335 -8.42 44.67 10.41
C TYR A 335 -7.51 45.81 10.85
N VAL A 336 -6.66 46.26 9.93
CA VAL A 336 -5.93 47.53 9.98
C VAL A 336 -6.61 48.47 8.99
N ILE A 337 -6.94 49.68 9.44
CA ILE A 337 -7.50 50.71 8.58
C ILE A 337 -6.38 51.41 7.82
N VAL A 338 -6.52 51.54 6.51
CA VAL A 338 -5.53 52.19 5.64
C VAL A 338 -6.21 53.24 4.77
N ASN A 339 -5.41 54.21 4.34
CA ASN A 339 -5.81 55.27 3.41
C ASN A 339 -5.05 55.10 2.09
N ASP A 340 -5.24 53.93 1.48
CA ASP A 340 -4.65 53.55 0.20
C ASP A 340 -5.79 53.33 -0.81
N GLU A 341 -5.55 53.54 -2.10
CA GLU A 341 -6.50 53.12 -3.15
C GLU A 341 -6.37 51.62 -3.38
N LEU A 342 -7.22 50.84 -2.70
CA LEU A 342 -7.28 49.38 -2.83
C LEU A 342 -8.55 48.95 -3.57
N GLU A 343 -8.50 47.79 -4.22
CA GLU A 343 -9.71 47.13 -4.69
C GLU A 343 -10.35 46.37 -3.52
N SER A 344 -11.61 46.69 -3.20
CA SER A 344 -12.39 45.98 -2.19
C SER A 344 -12.75 44.59 -2.72
N ASP A 345 -12.46 43.55 -1.94
CA ASP A 345 -12.89 42.18 -2.21
C ASP A 345 -14.03 41.73 -1.27
N ASP A 346 -14.48 42.64 -0.40
CA ASP A 346 -15.52 42.43 0.62
C ASP A 346 -15.22 41.29 1.61
N GLY A 347 -13.97 40.80 1.65
CA GLY A 347 -13.48 39.76 2.56
C GLY A 347 -12.20 40.13 3.30
N ASN A 348 -11.07 40.19 2.58
CA ASN A 348 -9.79 40.64 3.13
C ASN A 348 -9.66 42.17 3.12
N ILE A 349 -10.31 42.85 2.18
CA ILE A 349 -10.29 44.30 2.00
C ILE A 349 -11.74 44.78 1.91
N ILE A 350 -12.17 45.55 2.90
CA ILE A 350 -13.52 46.11 2.97
C ILE A 350 -13.45 47.63 2.81
N LEU A 351 -14.09 48.17 1.77
CA LEU A 351 -14.30 49.62 1.63
C LEU A 351 -15.28 50.12 2.70
N LEU A 352 -14.85 51.09 3.51
CA LEU A 352 -15.64 51.72 4.57
C LEU A 352 -16.45 52.92 4.03
N ASN A 353 -17.56 53.26 4.69
CA ASN A 353 -18.42 54.38 4.26
C ASN A 353 -17.74 55.75 4.35
N ASN A 354 -16.65 55.87 5.11
CA ASN A 354 -15.84 57.09 5.20
C ASN A 354 -14.76 57.18 4.11
N GLY A 355 -14.70 56.23 3.17
CA GLY A 355 -13.74 56.21 2.06
C GLY A 355 -12.39 55.57 2.37
N LEU A 356 -12.19 55.04 3.58
CA LEU A 356 -10.99 54.27 3.96
C LEU A 356 -11.17 52.78 3.68
N PHE A 357 -10.09 52.00 3.78
CA PHE A 357 -10.13 50.54 3.60
C PHE A 357 -9.76 49.82 4.89
N ALA A 358 -10.52 48.78 5.25
CA ALA A 358 -10.17 47.86 6.32
C ALA A 358 -9.49 46.63 5.73
N VAL A 359 -8.21 46.43 6.04
CA VAL A 359 -7.39 45.32 5.54
C VAL A 359 -7.19 44.28 6.64
N ARG A 360 -7.62 43.05 6.38
CA ARG A 360 -7.53 41.93 7.32
C ARG A 360 -6.06 41.59 7.61
N ILE A 361 -5.74 41.34 8.88
CA ILE A 361 -4.42 40.83 9.25
C ILE A 361 -4.36 39.34 8.89
N ASN A 362 -3.51 38.99 7.92
CA ASN A 362 -3.35 37.63 7.43
C ASN A 362 -2.86 36.67 8.54
N LYS A 363 -3.49 35.50 8.62
CA LYS A 363 -3.06 34.36 9.44
C LYS A 363 -2.71 33.22 8.51
N ASP A 364 -1.68 32.45 8.87
CA ASP A 364 -1.37 31.24 8.11
C ASP A 364 -2.47 30.18 8.21
N PHE A 365 -3.21 30.16 9.33
CA PHE A 365 -4.32 29.23 9.59
C PHE A 365 -5.64 29.97 9.70
N VAL A 366 -6.61 29.57 8.90
CA VAL A 366 -7.96 30.14 8.89
C VAL A 366 -9.02 29.07 8.73
N LYS A 367 -10.24 29.43 9.11
CA LYS A 367 -11.43 28.58 8.94
C LYS A 367 -12.41 29.22 7.97
N SER A 368 -13.19 28.43 7.25
CA SER A 368 -14.20 28.95 6.33
C SER A 368 -15.24 29.81 7.06
N SER A 369 -15.62 29.43 8.28
CA SER A 369 -16.50 30.25 9.13
C SER A 369 -15.90 31.62 9.47
N GLU A 370 -14.57 31.80 9.55
CA GLU A 370 -13.93 33.10 9.78
C GLU A 370 -14.01 34.03 8.56
N TYR A 371 -14.51 33.55 7.43
CA TYR A 371 -14.74 34.32 6.20
C TYR A 371 -16.24 34.49 5.90
N GLY A 372 -17.13 34.01 6.75
CA GLY A 372 -18.58 34.10 6.54
C GLY A 372 -19.12 33.05 5.57
N ALA A 373 -18.34 32.01 5.29
CA ALA A 373 -18.77 30.95 4.40
C ALA A 373 -19.97 30.20 4.99
N SER A 374 -20.90 29.82 4.12
CA SER A 374 -22.17 29.19 4.44
C SER A 374 -22.65 28.30 3.29
N GLU A 375 -23.82 27.70 3.44
CA GLU A 375 -24.47 26.91 2.38
C GLU A 375 -25.01 27.75 1.20
N ILE A 376 -24.95 29.08 1.29
CA ILE A 376 -25.12 29.99 0.14
C ILE A 376 -23.79 30.09 -0.59
N ASP A 377 -23.80 30.34 -1.91
CA ASP A 377 -22.57 30.49 -2.71
C ASP A 377 -21.55 31.41 -2.02
N SER A 378 -20.52 30.76 -1.48
CA SER A 378 -19.45 31.30 -0.65
C SER A 378 -18.11 31.23 -1.40
N THR A 379 -18.15 31.23 -2.73
CA THR A 379 -16.97 31.14 -3.59
C THR A 379 -15.97 32.27 -3.33
N SER A 380 -16.46 33.49 -3.11
CA SER A 380 -15.62 34.66 -2.75
C SER A 380 -14.92 34.47 -1.41
N GLU A 381 -15.64 33.96 -0.42
CA GLU A 381 -15.20 33.78 0.96
C GLU A 381 -14.09 32.72 1.03
N ILE A 382 -14.29 31.59 0.35
CA ILE A 382 -13.31 30.50 0.30
C ILE A 382 -12.04 30.91 -0.45
N ASN A 383 -12.16 31.55 -1.61
CA ASN A 383 -10.99 32.05 -2.34
C ASN A 383 -10.29 33.20 -1.60
N GLY A 384 -11.05 34.06 -0.92
CA GLY A 384 -10.52 35.10 -0.03
C GLY A 384 -9.69 34.50 1.11
N ALA A 385 -10.15 33.38 1.69
CA ALA A 385 -9.42 32.65 2.71
C ALA A 385 -8.09 32.09 2.19
N LEU A 386 -8.09 31.45 1.02
CA LEU A 386 -6.86 30.93 0.39
C LEU A 386 -5.94 32.04 -0.14
N ASN A 387 -6.46 33.24 -0.36
CA ASN A 387 -5.64 34.36 -0.78
C ASN A 387 -4.75 34.88 0.34
N GLY A 388 -5.27 34.91 1.57
CA GLY A 388 -4.60 35.44 2.75
C GLY A 388 -3.96 34.40 3.67
N SER A 389 -4.08 33.11 3.36
CA SER A 389 -3.61 32.02 4.23
C SER A 389 -3.02 30.86 3.44
N ARG A 390 -2.21 30.04 4.13
CA ARG A 390 -1.69 28.78 3.59
C ARG A 390 -2.55 27.59 4.00
N PHE A 391 -3.15 27.62 5.18
CA PHE A 391 -3.92 26.54 5.78
C PHE A 391 -5.37 26.98 5.95
N LEU A 392 -6.29 26.34 5.23
CA LEU A 392 -7.73 26.56 5.33
C LEU A 392 -8.41 25.30 5.86
N THR A 393 -9.19 25.42 6.93
CA THR A 393 -10.14 24.38 7.36
C THR A 393 -11.56 24.75 6.94
N ILE A 394 -12.25 23.85 6.23
CA ILE A 394 -13.69 23.92 5.99
C ILE A 394 -14.41 23.34 7.21
N ASP A 395 -14.79 24.21 8.14
CA ASP A 395 -15.32 23.85 9.47
C ASP A 395 -16.84 23.96 9.59
N VAL A 396 -17.49 24.48 8.56
CA VAL A 396 -18.94 24.55 8.35
C VAL A 396 -19.30 23.99 6.98
N ASP A 397 -20.55 23.56 6.78
CA ASP A 397 -21.01 23.18 5.44
C ASP A 397 -21.04 24.43 4.55
N VAL A 398 -20.44 24.32 3.36
CA VAL A 398 -20.29 25.44 2.43
C VAL A 398 -20.77 25.07 1.03
N SER A 399 -21.27 26.07 0.31
CA SER A 399 -21.51 25.99 -1.12
C SER A 399 -20.48 26.83 -1.85
N CYS A 400 -19.65 26.25 -2.71
CA CYS A 400 -18.67 27.03 -3.49
C CYS A 400 -18.20 26.29 -4.74
N LYS A 401 -17.66 27.06 -5.69
CA LYS A 401 -17.08 26.55 -6.93
C LYS A 401 -15.78 27.27 -7.28
N ASN A 402 -15.01 26.67 -8.17
CA ASN A 402 -13.77 27.20 -8.74
C ASN A 402 -12.80 27.74 -7.66
N VAL A 403 -12.64 26.95 -6.59
CA VAL A 403 -11.67 27.23 -5.54
C VAL A 403 -10.27 26.99 -6.09
N ALA A 404 -9.44 28.03 -6.06
CA ALA A 404 -8.11 28.04 -6.68
C ALA A 404 -6.99 28.08 -5.61
N PRO A 405 -6.54 26.93 -5.08
CA PRO A 405 -5.46 26.89 -4.10
C PRO A 405 -4.14 27.42 -4.67
N LYS A 406 -3.29 27.99 -3.82
CA LYS A 406 -1.94 28.45 -4.21
C LYS A 406 -0.91 27.37 -3.90
N LYS A 407 0.29 27.49 -4.45
CA LYS A 407 1.40 26.57 -4.16
C LYS A 407 1.58 26.38 -2.66
N GLY A 408 1.62 25.13 -2.22
CA GLY A 408 1.80 24.80 -0.80
C GLY A 408 0.56 24.96 0.07
N SER A 409 -0.61 25.30 -0.50
CA SER A 409 -1.87 25.39 0.24
C SER A 409 -2.25 24.03 0.83
N VAL A 410 -2.80 24.09 2.04
CA VAL A 410 -3.38 22.96 2.75
C VAL A 410 -4.85 23.27 3.00
N ILE A 411 -5.73 22.43 2.49
CA ILE A 411 -7.18 22.51 2.66
C ILE A 411 -7.62 21.28 3.43
N ASP A 412 -8.06 21.49 4.68
CA ASP A 412 -8.66 20.47 5.51
C ASP A 412 -10.20 20.55 5.42
N ILE A 413 -10.82 19.52 4.89
CA ILE A 413 -12.26 19.41 4.66
C ILE A 413 -12.86 18.60 5.79
N SER A 414 -13.20 19.29 6.87
CA SER A 414 -13.84 18.70 8.06
C SER A 414 -15.37 18.64 7.95
N LYS A 415 -15.96 19.41 7.03
CA LYS A 415 -17.40 19.48 6.71
C LYS A 415 -17.64 19.31 5.20
N SER A 416 -18.83 19.64 4.72
CA SER A 416 -19.21 19.44 3.32
C SER A 416 -18.91 20.67 2.47
N ILE A 417 -18.44 20.44 1.25
CA ILE A 417 -18.44 21.42 0.16
C ILE A 417 -19.41 20.94 -0.90
N LEU A 418 -20.43 21.74 -1.20
CA LEU A 418 -21.39 21.47 -2.26
C LEU A 418 -21.13 22.43 -3.43
N LEU A 419 -21.27 21.92 -4.65
CA LEU A 419 -21.38 22.79 -5.80
C LEU A 419 -22.66 23.63 -5.70
N PRO A 420 -22.63 24.94 -6.01
CA PRO A 420 -23.83 25.77 -6.01
C PRO A 420 -24.94 25.22 -6.90
N VAL A 421 -26.18 25.48 -6.51
CA VAL A 421 -27.39 25.12 -7.27
C VAL A 421 -27.33 25.78 -8.66
N ASN A 422 -27.63 25.02 -9.72
CA ASN A 422 -27.56 25.49 -11.11
C ASN A 422 -26.19 26.04 -11.54
N SER A 423 -25.11 25.36 -11.16
CA SER A 423 -23.76 25.75 -11.59
C SER A 423 -23.57 25.60 -13.10
N ASP A 424 -22.67 26.41 -13.65
CA ASP A 424 -22.42 26.48 -15.09
C ASP A 424 -21.68 25.22 -15.56
N ASN A 425 -21.87 24.87 -16.83
CA ASN A 425 -21.18 23.73 -17.42
C ASN A 425 -19.66 23.93 -17.38
N GLY A 426 -18.95 22.97 -16.80
CA GLY A 426 -17.50 22.95 -16.68
C GLY A 426 -16.97 23.46 -15.33
N ASP A 427 -17.84 24.03 -14.48
CA ASP A 427 -17.47 24.45 -13.12
C ASP A 427 -16.86 23.27 -12.34
N ALA A 428 -15.81 23.58 -11.59
CA ALA A 428 -15.20 22.65 -10.66
C ALA A 428 -15.53 23.05 -9.21
N VAL A 429 -15.38 22.16 -8.23
CA VAL A 429 -15.35 22.60 -6.82
C VAL A 429 -13.98 23.21 -6.50
N ILE A 430 -12.92 22.43 -6.72
CA ILE A 430 -11.53 22.85 -6.55
C ILE A 430 -10.82 22.63 -7.89
N SER A 431 -10.24 23.69 -8.44
CA SER A 431 -9.50 23.60 -9.70
C SER A 431 -8.25 24.47 -9.68
N ASN A 432 -7.21 24.00 -10.37
CA ASN A 432 -5.97 24.74 -10.46
C ASN A 432 -5.08 24.26 -11.60
N GLU A 433 -4.28 25.19 -12.12
CA GLU A 433 -3.23 24.93 -13.10
C GLU A 433 -1.86 25.40 -12.59
N GLY A 434 -0.93 24.47 -12.42
CA GLY A 434 0.49 24.75 -12.23
C GLY A 434 0.92 25.08 -10.80
N GLN A 435 0.10 24.84 -9.78
CA GLN A 435 0.54 24.98 -8.38
C GLN A 435 0.85 23.62 -7.76
N ASP A 436 2.05 23.49 -7.20
CA ASP A 436 2.55 22.24 -6.61
C ASP A 436 2.38 22.19 -5.09
N LYS A 437 2.63 21.01 -4.50
CA LYS A 437 2.69 20.78 -3.04
C LYS A 437 1.38 21.10 -2.32
N LEU A 438 0.27 20.83 -2.99
CA LEU A 438 -1.07 21.00 -2.44
C LEU A 438 -1.39 19.80 -1.54
N LEU A 439 -2.04 20.07 -0.41
CA LEU A 439 -2.66 19.03 0.41
C LEU A 439 -4.15 19.33 0.53
N ILE A 440 -4.98 18.48 -0.06
CA ILE A 440 -6.43 18.51 0.13
C ILE A 440 -6.77 17.26 0.93
N SER A 441 -7.13 17.42 2.19
CA SER A 441 -7.38 16.29 3.09
C SER A 441 -8.60 16.51 3.95
N GLY A 442 -9.02 15.49 4.69
CA GLY A 442 -10.08 15.63 5.67
C GLY A 442 -10.91 14.36 5.77
N ASN A 443 -12.06 14.46 6.42
CA ASN A 443 -13.06 13.40 6.56
C ASN A 443 -14.47 13.85 6.12
N GLY A 444 -14.58 15.05 5.56
CA GLY A 444 -15.81 15.61 5.03
C GLY A 444 -16.13 15.15 3.61
N LEU A 445 -17.07 15.86 2.99
CA LEU A 445 -17.65 15.53 1.69
C LEU A 445 -17.36 16.64 0.68
N ILE A 446 -16.99 16.30 -0.55
CA ILE A 446 -17.12 17.18 -1.71
C ILE A 446 -18.21 16.62 -2.62
N SER A 447 -19.24 17.41 -2.89
CA SER A 447 -20.41 16.99 -3.65
C SER A 447 -20.63 17.83 -4.89
N GLY A 448 -20.90 17.18 -6.03
CA GLY A 448 -21.38 17.85 -7.24
C GLY A 448 -22.83 18.35 -7.12
N ASN A 449 -23.50 18.02 -6.01
CA ASN A 449 -24.87 18.43 -5.73
C ASN A 449 -25.86 18.07 -6.86
N LYS A 450 -25.63 16.90 -7.51
CA LYS A 450 -26.32 16.44 -8.73
C LYS A 450 -27.82 16.68 -8.76
N HIS A 451 -28.54 16.35 -7.67
CA HIS A 451 -30.01 16.48 -7.63
C HIS A 451 -30.52 17.93 -7.61
N GLN A 452 -29.65 18.90 -7.33
CA GLN A 452 -29.95 20.33 -7.36
C GLN A 452 -29.37 21.03 -8.61
N GLN A 453 -28.77 20.28 -9.52
CA GLN A 453 -28.34 20.82 -10.81
C GLN A 453 -29.51 20.76 -11.81
N ALA A 454 -29.69 21.83 -12.59
CA ALA A 454 -30.67 21.86 -13.66
C ALA A 454 -30.00 21.69 -15.03
N GLY A 455 -30.69 21.01 -15.96
CA GLY A 455 -30.26 20.85 -17.34
C GLY A 455 -29.21 19.75 -17.52
N GLU A 456 -28.35 19.94 -18.53
CA GLU A 456 -27.29 18.99 -18.92
C GLU A 456 -25.88 19.50 -18.55
N ASN A 457 -25.78 20.46 -17.63
CA ASN A 457 -24.51 21.05 -17.21
C ASN A 457 -23.68 20.02 -16.44
N GLN A 458 -22.43 19.85 -16.85
CA GLN A 458 -21.48 18.87 -16.29
C GLN A 458 -20.48 19.56 -15.38
N HIS A 459 -20.04 18.86 -14.33
CA HIS A 459 -19.20 19.47 -13.30
C HIS A 459 -18.03 18.58 -12.88
N LYS A 460 -16.98 19.21 -12.37
CA LYS A 460 -15.79 18.54 -11.85
C LYS A 460 -15.74 18.75 -10.34
N LEU A 461 -15.18 17.83 -9.57
CA LEU A 461 -15.00 18.09 -8.13
C LEU A 461 -13.59 18.62 -7.87
N ILE A 462 -12.56 17.78 -7.97
CA ILE A 462 -11.17 18.18 -7.86
C ILE A 462 -10.48 18.01 -9.21
N HIS A 463 -9.96 19.10 -9.79
CA HIS A 463 -9.21 19.06 -11.05
C HIS A 463 -7.92 19.87 -10.95
N LEU A 464 -6.78 19.19 -10.82
CA LEU A 464 -5.49 19.83 -10.56
C LEU A 464 -4.46 19.42 -11.61
N SER A 465 -3.74 20.41 -12.14
CA SER A 465 -2.46 20.19 -12.81
C SER A 465 -1.34 20.61 -11.86
N THR A 466 -0.67 19.63 -11.26
CA THR A 466 0.15 19.80 -10.07
C THR A 466 1.19 18.69 -9.91
N ASN A 467 2.29 18.97 -9.21
CA ASN A 467 3.25 17.96 -8.79
C ASN A 467 3.37 17.91 -7.27
N ASP A 468 3.81 16.76 -6.77
CA ASP A 468 4.09 16.55 -5.34
C ASP A 468 2.90 16.89 -4.42
N SER A 469 1.68 16.68 -4.92
CA SER A 469 0.44 17.03 -4.23
C SER A 469 -0.32 15.80 -3.76
N LYS A 470 -1.19 15.99 -2.75
CA LYS A 470 -1.93 14.91 -2.12
C LYS A 470 -3.41 15.24 -1.96
N VAL A 471 -4.26 14.27 -2.33
CA VAL A 471 -5.69 14.25 -1.99
C VAL A 471 -5.95 13.07 -1.07
N HIS A 472 -6.54 13.28 0.11
CA HIS A 472 -6.58 12.24 1.14
C HIS A 472 -7.80 12.24 2.07
N GLY A 473 -8.39 11.06 2.30
CA GLY A 473 -9.35 10.82 3.38
C GLY A 473 -10.79 11.30 3.13
N ILE A 474 -11.01 12.01 2.03
CA ILE A 474 -12.25 12.72 1.73
C ILE A 474 -13.24 11.80 0.98
N GLU A 475 -14.52 12.04 1.19
CA GLU A 475 -15.60 11.50 0.36
C GLU A 475 -15.90 12.45 -0.80
N LEU A 476 -16.00 11.91 -2.02
CA LEU A 476 -16.35 12.65 -3.22
C LEU A 476 -17.50 11.98 -3.94
N GLY A 477 -18.53 12.73 -4.30
CA GLY A 477 -19.64 12.12 -4.99
C GLY A 477 -20.76 13.01 -5.46
N TRP A 478 -21.84 12.38 -5.90
CA TRP A 478 -23.01 13.04 -6.48
C TRP A 478 -22.61 13.99 -7.62
N ASN A 479 -21.76 13.50 -8.52
CA ASN A 479 -21.31 14.25 -9.68
C ASN A 479 -22.22 13.97 -10.89
N TYR A 480 -22.27 14.90 -11.84
CA TYR A 480 -23.07 14.74 -13.05
C TYR A 480 -22.21 14.84 -14.31
N SER A 481 -22.45 13.89 -15.22
CA SER A 481 -22.00 13.91 -16.61
C SER A 481 -23.16 13.50 -17.51
N LYS A 482 -23.15 13.99 -18.75
CA LYS A 482 -24.07 13.51 -19.81
C LYS A 482 -23.54 12.19 -20.38
N GLU A 483 -24.40 11.47 -21.09
CA GLU A 483 -24.14 10.14 -21.67
C GLU A 483 -22.97 10.10 -22.69
N SER A 484 -22.49 11.26 -23.14
CA SER A 484 -21.29 11.39 -23.99
C SER A 484 -20.66 12.77 -23.80
N PRO A 485 -19.85 12.96 -22.76
CA PRO A 485 -19.24 14.26 -22.48
C PRO A 485 -18.18 14.58 -23.55
N THR A 486 -18.11 15.86 -23.95
CA THR A 486 -17.12 16.35 -24.92
C THR A 486 -15.74 16.58 -24.29
N GLU A 487 -15.69 16.55 -22.96
CA GLU A 487 -14.48 16.65 -22.15
C GLU A 487 -14.50 15.59 -21.05
N SER A 488 -13.40 15.42 -20.33
CA SER A 488 -13.30 14.45 -19.23
C SER A 488 -13.88 15.04 -17.94
N ILE A 489 -14.98 14.43 -17.47
CA ILE A 489 -15.77 14.82 -16.30
C ILE A 489 -15.53 13.81 -15.19
N ASN A 490 -14.95 14.24 -14.07
CA ASN A 490 -14.48 13.31 -13.04
C ASN A 490 -14.62 13.90 -11.63
N CYS A 491 -14.75 13.03 -10.63
CA CYS A 491 -14.64 13.49 -9.23
C CYS A 491 -13.22 13.96 -8.92
N VAL A 492 -12.20 13.19 -9.29
CA VAL A 492 -10.80 13.60 -9.12
C VAL A 492 -10.08 13.47 -10.44
N SER A 493 -9.41 14.53 -10.88
CA SER A 493 -8.52 14.51 -12.03
C SER A 493 -7.20 15.19 -11.68
N MET A 494 -6.12 14.44 -11.79
CA MET A 494 -4.78 14.87 -11.45
C MET A 494 -3.88 14.75 -12.69
N GLU A 495 -3.31 15.86 -13.11
CA GLU A 495 -2.26 15.95 -14.12
C GLU A 495 -0.96 16.36 -13.44
N GLY A 496 0.18 15.84 -13.91
CA GLY A 496 1.50 16.03 -13.28
C GLY A 496 1.96 14.85 -12.43
N ASP A 497 3.17 14.96 -11.86
CA ASP A 497 3.94 13.83 -11.36
C ASP A 497 4.03 13.77 -9.82
N ARG A 498 4.30 12.57 -9.28
CA ARG A 498 4.52 12.31 -7.84
C ARG A 498 3.34 12.70 -6.95
N ASN A 499 2.13 12.68 -7.51
CA ASN A 499 0.91 12.95 -6.78
C ASN A 499 0.41 11.70 -6.04
N ILE A 500 -0.28 11.92 -4.92
CA ILE A 500 -0.82 10.84 -4.07
C ILE A 500 -2.32 11.05 -3.88
N MET A 501 -3.12 10.07 -4.27
CA MET A 501 -4.55 10.02 -3.98
C MET A 501 -4.82 8.80 -3.13
N SER A 502 -5.25 9.02 -1.90
CA SER A 502 -5.24 7.96 -0.89
C SER A 502 -6.44 8.00 0.03
N ALA A 503 -6.98 6.85 0.40
CA ALA A 503 -8.09 6.76 1.37
C ALA A 503 -9.34 7.55 0.96
N LEU A 504 -9.67 7.56 -0.34
CA LEU A 504 -10.83 8.28 -0.86
C LEU A 504 -12.06 7.37 -0.91
N ARG A 505 -13.23 7.94 -0.63
CA ARG A 505 -14.52 7.31 -0.87
C ARG A 505 -15.19 7.97 -2.06
N LEU A 506 -15.57 7.20 -3.07
CA LEU A 506 -16.24 7.70 -4.27
C LEU A 506 -17.68 7.19 -4.31
N SER A 507 -18.64 8.09 -4.43
CA SER A 507 -20.07 7.76 -4.52
C SER A 507 -20.71 8.42 -5.75
N SER A 508 -21.39 7.65 -6.60
CA SER A 508 -22.12 8.17 -7.78
C SER A 508 -21.36 9.24 -8.57
N TRP A 509 -20.20 8.85 -9.12
CA TRP A 509 -19.20 9.77 -9.68
C TRP A 509 -19.44 10.18 -11.14
N SER A 510 -20.49 9.67 -11.79
CA SER A 510 -20.71 9.78 -13.24
C SER A 510 -19.53 9.21 -14.04
N GLN A 511 -19.03 9.86 -15.10
CA GLN A 511 -18.06 9.32 -16.05
C GLN A 511 -16.85 8.63 -15.38
N GLU A 512 -15.83 9.33 -14.88
CA GLU A 512 -14.71 8.68 -14.18
C GLU A 512 -14.63 9.11 -12.70
N GLY A 513 -14.35 8.16 -11.82
CA GLY A 513 -14.21 8.45 -10.39
C GLY A 513 -12.93 9.24 -10.12
N LEU A 514 -11.81 8.62 -10.43
CA LEU A 514 -10.48 9.21 -10.33
C LEU A 514 -9.73 9.01 -11.64
N VAL A 515 -9.11 10.07 -12.15
CA VAL A 515 -8.27 10.05 -13.35
C VAL A 515 -6.88 10.58 -13.06
N LEU A 516 -5.86 9.80 -13.42
CA LEU A 516 -4.50 10.29 -13.62
C LEU A 516 -4.28 10.59 -15.10
N LYS A 517 -3.92 11.83 -15.44
CA LYS A 517 -3.71 12.28 -16.82
C LYS A 517 -2.23 12.47 -17.10
N ASN A 518 -1.70 11.62 -17.98
CA ASN A 518 -0.31 11.65 -18.46
C ASN A 518 0.73 11.80 -17.33
N SER A 519 0.50 11.08 -16.22
CA SER A 519 1.23 11.28 -14.97
C SER A 519 2.30 10.22 -14.75
N LYS A 520 3.34 10.57 -13.99
CA LYS A 520 4.41 9.64 -13.61
C LYS A 520 4.65 9.59 -12.12
N TYR A 521 5.00 8.39 -11.64
CA TYR A 521 5.36 8.16 -10.24
C TYR A 521 4.25 8.54 -9.25
N CYS A 522 2.99 8.52 -9.70
CA CYS A 522 1.84 8.81 -8.86
C CYS A 522 1.39 7.53 -8.15
N THR A 523 0.77 7.72 -6.97
CA THR A 523 0.19 6.63 -6.18
C THR A 523 -1.31 6.86 -6.04
N VAL A 524 -2.11 5.84 -6.37
CA VAL A 524 -3.54 5.76 -6.08
C VAL A 524 -3.74 4.57 -5.15
N ASN A 525 -4.15 4.80 -3.91
CA ASN A 525 -4.36 3.69 -2.99
C ASN A 525 -5.50 3.83 -1.99
N ASN A 526 -5.98 2.69 -1.49
CA ASN A 526 -7.06 2.64 -0.50
C ASN A 526 -8.32 3.38 -0.97
N ILE A 527 -8.76 3.11 -2.21
CA ILE A 527 -9.95 3.74 -2.77
C ILE A 527 -11.14 2.82 -2.57
N VAL A 528 -12.25 3.35 -2.07
CA VAL A 528 -13.52 2.64 -1.96
C VAL A 528 -14.54 3.37 -2.83
N ALA A 529 -15.06 2.71 -3.87
CA ALA A 529 -15.98 3.31 -4.82
C ALA A 529 -17.29 2.51 -4.88
N ASN A 530 -18.44 3.17 -4.74
CA ASN A 530 -19.76 2.59 -4.95
C ASN A 530 -20.63 3.52 -5.79
N ASP A 531 -21.12 3.04 -6.94
CA ASP A 531 -22.05 3.82 -7.75
C ASP A 531 -23.50 3.37 -7.55
N GLU A 532 -24.36 4.31 -7.19
CA GLU A 532 -25.78 4.07 -6.93
C GLU A 532 -26.67 4.55 -8.08
N ASP A 533 -26.19 5.43 -8.95
CA ASP A 533 -26.99 6.10 -9.99
C ASP A 533 -26.97 5.37 -11.33
N SER A 534 -26.08 4.40 -11.47
CA SER A 534 -25.92 3.58 -12.68
C SER A 534 -25.50 4.32 -13.94
N ASP A 535 -24.91 5.50 -13.78
CA ASP A 535 -24.37 6.34 -14.86
C ASP A 535 -22.83 6.44 -14.82
N SER A 536 -22.17 5.57 -14.04
CA SER A 536 -20.71 5.57 -13.96
C SER A 536 -19.99 4.93 -15.13
N TRP A 537 -18.76 5.37 -15.43
CA TRP A 537 -17.79 4.57 -16.21
C TRP A 537 -16.79 3.92 -15.27
N SER A 538 -15.51 4.32 -15.27
CA SER A 538 -14.50 3.64 -14.46
C SER A 538 -14.35 4.30 -13.09
N ALA A 539 -14.04 3.50 -12.07
CA ALA A 539 -13.78 4.05 -10.73
C ALA A 539 -12.39 4.72 -10.69
N VAL A 540 -11.39 4.07 -11.30
CA VAL A 540 -10.03 4.58 -11.43
C VAL A 540 -9.54 4.40 -12.86
N GLN A 541 -9.11 5.48 -13.51
CA GLN A 541 -8.51 5.48 -14.84
C GLN A 541 -7.13 6.13 -14.77
N ILE A 542 -6.09 5.42 -15.22
CA ILE A 542 -4.71 5.92 -15.12
C ILE A 542 -4.05 6.03 -16.49
N HIS A 543 -3.31 7.10 -16.68
CA HIS A 543 -2.53 7.37 -17.89
C HIS A 543 -1.09 7.74 -17.51
N GLY A 544 -0.14 7.45 -18.40
CA GLY A 544 1.26 7.86 -18.24
C GLY A 544 2.18 6.68 -17.94
N SER A 545 3.05 6.75 -16.92
CA SER A 545 3.98 5.64 -16.65
C SER A 545 4.48 5.56 -15.22
N HIS A 546 4.92 4.38 -14.76
CA HIS A 546 5.53 4.19 -13.43
C HIS A 546 4.60 4.57 -12.27
N ASN A 547 3.29 4.34 -12.43
CA ASN A 547 2.29 4.64 -11.42
C ASN A 547 1.99 3.39 -10.58
N LEU A 548 1.67 3.59 -9.30
CA LEU A 548 1.28 2.53 -8.36
C LEU A 548 -0.20 2.65 -8.02
N ILE A 549 -0.97 1.62 -8.34
CA ILE A 549 -2.39 1.51 -8.06
C ILE A 549 -2.56 0.31 -7.14
N ASP A 550 -3.03 0.55 -5.92
CA ASP A 550 -3.09 -0.48 -4.90
C ASP A 550 -4.34 -0.38 -4.02
N SER A 551 -4.91 -1.52 -3.61
CA SER A 551 -5.98 -1.55 -2.61
C SER A 551 -7.22 -0.75 -3.06
N ILE A 552 -7.80 -1.17 -4.18
CA ILE A 552 -9.01 -0.54 -4.75
C ILE A 552 -10.18 -1.49 -4.56
N ILE A 553 -11.23 -1.01 -3.91
CA ILE A 553 -12.49 -1.73 -3.70
C ILE A 553 -13.59 -1.01 -4.47
N THR A 554 -14.23 -1.70 -5.40
CA THR A 554 -15.31 -1.13 -6.21
C THR A 554 -16.59 -1.93 -6.11
N LYS A 555 -17.73 -1.25 -6.12
CA LYS A 555 -19.05 -1.85 -6.20
C LYS A 555 -19.92 -1.16 -7.24
N ASN A 556 -20.72 -1.94 -7.96
CA ASN A 556 -21.71 -1.44 -8.94
C ASN A 556 -21.07 -0.52 -10.00
N THR A 557 -19.85 -0.83 -10.43
CA THR A 557 -19.13 0.01 -11.39
C THR A 557 -19.73 -0.14 -12.77
N GLY A 558 -19.85 0.96 -13.54
CA GLY A 558 -20.40 0.87 -14.89
C GLY A 558 -19.42 0.22 -15.88
N ALA A 559 -18.31 0.89 -16.19
CA ALA A 559 -17.35 0.42 -17.19
C ALA A 559 -16.27 -0.47 -16.57
N SER A 560 -15.29 0.12 -15.86
CA SER A 560 -14.18 -0.64 -15.28
C SER A 560 -13.83 -0.28 -13.86
N SER A 561 -13.43 -1.25 -13.04
CA SER A 561 -12.93 -0.95 -11.70
C SER A 561 -11.62 -0.17 -11.78
N VAL A 562 -10.70 -0.65 -12.63
CA VAL A 562 -9.44 0.01 -12.94
C VAL A 562 -9.15 -0.08 -14.44
N GLY A 563 -9.00 1.06 -15.10
CA GLY A 563 -8.43 1.16 -16.44
C GLY A 563 -7.00 1.69 -16.41
N CYS A 564 -6.07 0.96 -17.01
CA CYS A 564 -4.64 1.19 -16.99
C CYS A 564 -4.09 1.50 -18.38
N ASP A 565 -4.05 2.76 -18.75
CA ASP A 565 -3.37 3.30 -19.94
C ASP A 565 -1.96 3.78 -19.59
N SER A 566 -1.26 2.99 -18.79
CA SER A 566 0.01 3.39 -18.18
C SER A 566 1.06 2.29 -18.33
N GLN A 567 2.26 2.68 -18.77
CA GLN A 567 3.39 1.76 -18.97
C GLN A 567 4.24 1.62 -17.70
N HIS A 568 4.90 0.48 -17.50
CA HIS A 568 5.75 0.22 -16.32
C HIS A 568 5.04 0.43 -14.98
N SER A 569 3.73 0.25 -14.97
CA SER A 569 2.89 0.54 -13.81
C SER A 569 2.50 -0.73 -13.07
N ILE A 570 2.11 -0.57 -11.81
CA ILE A 570 1.70 -1.67 -10.94
C ILE A 570 0.22 -1.47 -10.60
N VAL A 571 -0.58 -2.50 -10.84
CA VAL A 571 -2.00 -2.57 -10.45
C VAL A 571 -2.17 -3.76 -9.51
N ASN A 572 -2.38 -3.49 -8.23
CA ASN A 572 -2.34 -4.51 -7.19
C ASN A 572 -3.56 -4.42 -6.25
N ASN A 573 -3.93 -5.56 -5.64
CA ASN A 573 -4.96 -5.64 -4.59
C ASN A 573 -6.29 -4.99 -5.02
N ILE A 574 -6.88 -5.49 -6.09
CA ILE A 574 -8.16 -5.00 -6.61
C ILE A 574 -9.27 -5.96 -6.23
N ILE A 575 -10.34 -5.45 -5.61
CA ILE A 575 -11.55 -6.21 -5.33
C ILE A 575 -12.72 -5.47 -5.96
N SER A 576 -13.35 -6.07 -6.96
CA SER A 576 -14.55 -5.53 -7.57
C SER A 576 -15.71 -6.47 -7.43
N ASP A 577 -16.83 -5.93 -6.94
CA ASP A 577 -18.11 -6.61 -6.95
C ASP A 577 -19.10 -5.87 -7.84
N THR A 578 -19.62 -6.56 -8.85
CA THR A 578 -20.59 -6.04 -9.80
C THR A 578 -20.02 -4.96 -10.72
N ILE A 579 -19.75 -5.35 -11.96
CA ILE A 579 -19.44 -4.45 -13.08
C ILE A 579 -20.55 -4.61 -14.11
N ARG A 580 -21.07 -3.51 -14.68
CA ARG A 580 -22.30 -3.54 -15.48
C ARG A 580 -22.14 -3.55 -17.00
N TYR A 581 -21.04 -3.05 -17.56
CA TYR A 581 -20.96 -2.76 -19.01
C TYR A 581 -19.60 -2.98 -19.69
N HIS A 582 -18.52 -3.35 -18.98
CA HIS A 582 -17.22 -3.46 -19.66
C HIS A 582 -16.25 -4.45 -19.01
N ASN A 583 -15.12 -4.00 -18.49
CA ASN A 583 -14.04 -4.87 -18.02
C ASN A 583 -13.89 -4.75 -16.51
N GLY A 584 -13.45 -5.81 -15.82
CA GLY A 584 -13.04 -5.65 -14.42
C GLY A 584 -11.80 -4.76 -14.31
N VAL A 585 -10.71 -5.23 -14.90
CA VAL A 585 -9.47 -4.46 -15.07
C VAL A 585 -9.09 -4.43 -16.54
N ASN A 586 -8.72 -3.26 -17.06
CA ASN A 586 -8.32 -3.10 -18.45
C ASN A 586 -6.89 -2.54 -18.56
N PHE A 587 -6.06 -3.16 -19.40
CA PHE A 587 -4.70 -2.71 -19.71
C PHE A 587 -4.64 -2.18 -21.14
N GLY A 588 -4.54 -0.85 -21.22
CA GLY A 588 -4.41 -0.07 -22.44
C GLY A 588 -5.74 0.21 -23.15
N HIS A 589 -5.68 1.13 -24.09
CA HIS A 589 -6.73 1.40 -25.08
C HIS A 589 -6.09 1.51 -26.46
N GLU A 590 -6.90 1.70 -27.50
CA GLU A 590 -6.39 1.98 -28.84
C GLU A 590 -5.42 3.17 -28.80
N ASN A 591 -4.19 2.96 -29.29
CA ASN A 591 -3.08 3.93 -29.27
C ASN A 591 -2.56 4.34 -27.89
N LYS A 592 -2.92 3.62 -26.82
CA LYS A 592 -2.44 3.86 -25.45
C LYS A 592 -2.07 2.53 -24.80
N THR A 593 -0.82 2.09 -24.96
CA THR A 593 -0.38 0.79 -24.45
C THR A 593 -0.06 0.83 -22.96
N ALA A 594 -0.16 -0.31 -22.29
CA ALA A 594 0.19 -0.48 -20.89
C ALA A 594 1.47 -1.31 -20.68
N ASP A 595 2.40 -1.23 -21.63
CA ASP A 595 3.56 -2.13 -21.73
C ASP A 595 4.36 -2.24 -20.43
N TYR A 596 4.88 -3.44 -20.15
CA TYR A 596 5.70 -3.75 -18.96
C TYR A 596 5.00 -3.53 -17.62
N SER A 597 3.67 -3.46 -17.61
CA SER A 597 2.91 -3.32 -16.37
C SER A 597 2.62 -4.67 -15.72
N VAL A 598 2.50 -4.64 -14.39
CA VAL A 598 2.25 -5.82 -13.57
C VAL A 598 0.91 -5.68 -12.88
N ALA A 599 0.14 -6.77 -12.91
CA ALA A 599 -1.15 -6.89 -12.27
C ALA A 599 -1.10 -8.01 -11.21
N SER A 600 -1.48 -7.74 -9.97
CA SER A 600 -1.51 -8.78 -8.93
C SER A 600 -2.67 -8.70 -7.95
N ASN A 601 -3.08 -9.85 -7.42
CA ASN A 601 -4.11 -9.96 -6.38
C ASN A 601 -5.42 -9.27 -6.79
N ILE A 602 -6.00 -9.70 -7.91
CA ILE A 602 -7.22 -9.13 -8.47
C ILE A 602 -8.36 -10.11 -8.30
N ILE A 603 -9.47 -9.65 -7.72
CA ILE A 603 -10.70 -10.41 -7.54
C ILE A 603 -11.84 -9.65 -8.21
N ILE A 604 -12.47 -10.28 -9.19
CA ILE A 604 -13.64 -9.75 -9.90
C ILE A 604 -14.84 -10.66 -9.68
N THR A 605 -15.96 -10.11 -9.20
CA THR A 605 -17.22 -10.84 -9.06
C THR A 605 -18.36 -10.15 -9.80
N ASN A 606 -19.31 -10.95 -10.31
CA ASN A 606 -20.55 -10.46 -10.91
C ASN A 606 -20.32 -9.50 -12.09
N LEU A 607 -19.43 -9.86 -13.02
CA LEU A 607 -19.26 -9.10 -14.26
C LEU A 607 -20.47 -9.34 -15.19
N ASN A 608 -21.32 -8.34 -15.33
CA ASN A 608 -22.54 -8.40 -16.13
C ASN A 608 -22.29 -7.61 -17.41
N ASP A 609 -22.31 -8.27 -18.56
CA ASP A 609 -22.38 -7.58 -19.86
C ASP A 609 -22.85 -8.56 -20.93
N GLU A 610 -24.07 -8.37 -21.45
CA GLU A 610 -24.63 -9.20 -22.54
C GLU A 610 -24.40 -8.57 -23.92
N VAL A 611 -24.00 -7.31 -23.99
CA VAL A 611 -23.97 -6.52 -25.24
C VAL A 611 -22.55 -6.43 -25.81
N ASN A 612 -21.53 -6.33 -24.96
CA ASN A 612 -20.14 -6.23 -25.38
C ASN A 612 -19.45 -7.61 -25.36
N PRO A 613 -19.26 -8.27 -26.51
CA PRO A 613 -18.57 -9.57 -26.58
C PRO A 613 -17.09 -9.48 -26.17
N ASN A 614 -16.55 -8.28 -25.98
CA ASN A 614 -15.17 -8.05 -25.53
C ASN A 614 -15.04 -7.76 -24.03
N ALA A 615 -16.14 -7.64 -23.30
CA ALA A 615 -16.13 -7.54 -21.85
C ALA A 615 -15.39 -8.73 -21.23
N ALA A 616 -14.43 -8.43 -20.36
CA ALA A 616 -13.61 -9.42 -19.68
C ALA A 616 -13.33 -9.04 -18.22
N GLY A 617 -13.21 -10.03 -17.34
CA GLY A 617 -12.72 -9.79 -15.98
C GLY A 617 -11.35 -9.09 -15.99
N LEU A 618 -10.47 -9.48 -16.91
CA LEU A 618 -9.26 -8.74 -17.26
C LEU A 618 -9.10 -8.64 -18.78
N SER A 619 -8.86 -7.42 -19.28
CA SER A 619 -8.61 -7.17 -20.70
C SER A 619 -7.21 -6.59 -20.92
N VAL A 620 -6.54 -7.05 -21.97
CA VAL A 620 -5.31 -6.48 -22.53
C VAL A 620 -5.62 -6.02 -23.95
N SER A 621 -5.51 -4.71 -24.17
CA SER A 621 -5.86 -4.04 -25.41
C SER A 621 -4.80 -4.17 -26.51
N ASN A 622 -5.20 -3.81 -27.73
CA ASN A 622 -4.39 -3.93 -28.94
C ASN A 622 -3.01 -3.27 -28.77
N GLY A 623 -1.96 -4.00 -29.12
CA GLY A 623 -0.57 -3.54 -29.10
C GLY A 623 0.12 -3.56 -27.74
N THR A 624 -0.59 -3.88 -26.64
CA THR A 624 -0.01 -3.93 -25.29
C THR A 624 0.78 -5.23 -25.05
N LYS A 625 2.02 -5.11 -24.58
CA LYS A 625 3.01 -6.20 -24.48
C LYS A 625 3.62 -6.29 -23.08
N TYR A 626 4.18 -7.46 -22.76
CA TYR A 626 4.90 -7.70 -21.51
C TYR A 626 4.05 -7.44 -20.26
N ILE A 627 2.75 -7.72 -20.32
CA ILE A 627 1.90 -7.70 -19.14
C ILE A 627 2.14 -8.97 -18.33
N SER A 628 2.39 -8.81 -17.04
CA SER A 628 2.45 -9.93 -16.10
C SER A 628 1.28 -9.87 -15.14
N VAL A 629 0.40 -10.86 -15.20
CA VAL A 629 -0.73 -11.03 -14.28
C VAL A 629 -0.43 -12.19 -13.34
N ASN A 630 -0.53 -11.94 -12.04
CA ASN A 630 -0.34 -12.96 -11.00
C ASN A 630 -1.49 -12.92 -9.99
N ASN A 631 -2.03 -14.09 -9.62
CA ASN A 631 -3.10 -14.18 -8.62
C ASN A 631 -4.36 -13.39 -9.03
N PHE A 632 -4.93 -13.75 -10.19
CA PHE A 632 -6.21 -13.23 -10.68
C PHE A 632 -7.32 -14.25 -10.41
N SER A 633 -8.42 -13.81 -9.83
CA SER A 633 -9.62 -14.60 -9.62
C SER A 633 -10.84 -13.90 -10.19
N MET A 634 -11.65 -14.63 -10.94
CA MET A 634 -12.97 -14.16 -11.37
C MET A 634 -14.05 -15.16 -10.99
N LYS A 635 -15.20 -14.66 -10.52
CA LYS A 635 -16.37 -15.50 -10.23
C LYS A 635 -17.68 -14.87 -10.66
N ASN A 636 -18.40 -15.59 -11.51
CA ASN A 636 -19.74 -15.27 -11.95
C ASN A 636 -20.69 -16.46 -11.71
N PRO A 637 -21.99 -16.21 -11.41
CA PRO A 637 -22.97 -17.29 -11.33
C PRO A 637 -23.07 -18.08 -12.63
N THR A 638 -23.26 -19.40 -12.57
CA THR A 638 -23.35 -20.25 -13.78
C THR A 638 -24.49 -19.86 -14.72
N GLN A 639 -25.55 -19.24 -14.19
CA GLN A 639 -26.70 -18.74 -14.95
C GLN A 639 -26.46 -17.37 -15.60
N ASN A 640 -25.42 -16.65 -15.18
CA ASN A 640 -25.07 -15.31 -15.64
C ASN A 640 -23.55 -15.22 -15.82
N LYS A 641 -23.05 -15.91 -16.84
CA LYS A 641 -21.62 -16.00 -17.13
C LYS A 641 -21.12 -14.68 -17.72
N ALA A 642 -19.92 -14.27 -17.34
CA ALA A 642 -19.23 -13.19 -18.04
C ALA A 642 -18.87 -13.63 -19.46
N ASN A 643 -18.83 -12.70 -20.44
CA ASN A 643 -18.42 -13.05 -21.80
C ASN A 643 -17.00 -13.65 -21.85
N LYS A 644 -16.05 -13.01 -21.16
CA LYS A 644 -14.67 -13.49 -21.07
C LYS A 644 -14.14 -13.41 -19.64
N GLY A 645 -13.31 -14.37 -19.26
CA GLY A 645 -12.51 -14.27 -18.05
C GLY A 645 -11.33 -13.34 -18.26
N ILE A 646 -10.45 -13.72 -19.20
CA ILE A 646 -9.32 -12.91 -19.65
C ILE A 646 -9.39 -12.73 -21.17
N ASN A 647 -9.16 -11.52 -21.66
CA ASN A 647 -9.09 -11.21 -23.08
C ASN A 647 -7.74 -10.57 -23.41
N ILE A 648 -6.99 -11.16 -24.36
CA ILE A 648 -5.76 -10.57 -24.91
C ILE A 648 -5.98 -10.30 -26.41
N SER A 649 -5.91 -9.03 -26.78
CA SER A 649 -6.22 -8.53 -28.12
C SER A 649 -4.99 -8.48 -29.05
N ASN A 650 -5.20 -8.06 -30.30
CA ASN A 650 -4.22 -8.09 -31.38
C ASN A 650 -2.89 -7.43 -31.00
N GLY A 651 -1.77 -7.96 -31.48
CA GLY A 651 -0.44 -7.36 -31.30
C GLY A 651 0.14 -7.47 -29.89
N GLY A 652 -0.58 -8.09 -28.94
CA GLY A 652 -0.03 -8.42 -27.63
C GLY A 652 1.08 -9.46 -27.73
N ALA A 653 2.15 -9.29 -26.97
CA ALA A 653 3.31 -10.19 -27.03
C ALA A 653 3.94 -10.34 -25.65
N ASN A 654 4.46 -11.53 -25.38
CA ASN A 654 5.19 -11.85 -24.15
C ASN A 654 4.37 -11.61 -22.86
N ASN A 655 3.06 -11.85 -22.93
CA ASN A 655 2.18 -11.72 -21.78
C ASN A 655 2.26 -12.99 -20.90
N GLN A 656 2.24 -12.81 -19.59
CA GLN A 656 2.35 -13.88 -18.61
C GLN A 656 1.13 -13.86 -17.70
N LEU A 657 0.45 -15.00 -17.58
CA LEU A 657 -0.66 -15.20 -16.66
C LEU A 657 -0.24 -16.29 -15.68
N SER A 658 -0.33 -16.02 -14.38
CA SER A 658 0.07 -16.97 -13.34
C SER A 658 -0.94 -17.00 -12.19
N ASN A 659 -1.12 -18.18 -11.59
CA ASN A 659 -1.98 -18.37 -10.41
C ASN A 659 -3.40 -17.82 -10.66
N THR A 660 -4.06 -18.31 -11.69
CA THR A 660 -5.30 -17.72 -12.21
C THR A 660 -6.50 -18.64 -11.99
N VAL A 661 -7.60 -18.14 -11.44
CA VAL A 661 -8.85 -18.88 -11.27
C VAL A 661 -9.97 -18.13 -11.98
N ILE A 662 -10.71 -18.81 -12.85
CA ILE A 662 -11.86 -18.22 -13.56
C ILE A 662 -13.04 -19.16 -13.40
N ASP A 663 -14.11 -18.68 -12.78
CA ASP A 663 -15.34 -19.44 -12.53
C ASP A 663 -16.54 -18.72 -13.18
N GLY A 664 -17.18 -19.35 -14.17
CA GLY A 664 -18.41 -18.83 -14.78
C GLY A 664 -18.19 -17.82 -15.91
N ALA A 665 -17.42 -18.17 -16.94
CA ALA A 665 -17.25 -17.36 -18.15
C ALA A 665 -17.73 -18.09 -19.42
N VAL A 666 -18.24 -17.39 -20.44
CA VAL A 666 -18.45 -18.02 -21.75
C VAL A 666 -17.11 -18.46 -22.31
N THR A 667 -16.11 -17.57 -22.39
CA THR A 667 -14.72 -17.95 -22.71
C THR A 667 -13.81 -17.66 -21.52
N GLY A 668 -13.12 -18.66 -20.98
CA GLY A 668 -12.19 -18.49 -19.86
C GLY A 668 -11.02 -17.56 -20.23
N VAL A 669 -10.24 -17.92 -21.25
CA VAL A 669 -9.17 -17.08 -21.81
C VAL A 669 -9.33 -16.95 -23.31
N ASN A 670 -9.43 -15.74 -23.82
CA ASN A 670 -9.47 -15.45 -25.25
C ASN A 670 -8.15 -14.82 -25.71
N LEU A 671 -7.55 -15.42 -26.74
CA LEU A 671 -6.33 -14.96 -27.40
C LEU A 671 -6.65 -14.61 -28.85
N TYR A 672 -6.42 -13.36 -29.22
CA TYR A 672 -6.64 -12.85 -30.56
C TYR A 672 -5.38 -12.14 -31.05
N SER A 673 -4.70 -12.75 -31.99
CA SER A 673 -3.59 -12.23 -32.79
C SER A 673 -2.42 -11.77 -31.93
N CYS A 674 -2.16 -12.51 -30.85
CA CYS A 674 -1.06 -12.26 -29.94
C CYS A 674 0.15 -13.12 -30.32
N GLU A 675 1.36 -12.58 -30.24
CA GLU A 675 2.57 -13.29 -30.63
C GLU A 675 2.89 -14.44 -29.67
N TYR A 676 2.85 -14.18 -28.37
CA TYR A 676 3.17 -15.15 -27.32
C TYR A 676 2.45 -14.82 -26.02
N THR A 677 1.80 -15.83 -25.44
CA THR A 677 1.24 -15.78 -24.09
C THR A 677 1.63 -17.05 -23.32
N SER A 678 2.13 -16.91 -22.09
CA SER A 678 2.35 -18.02 -21.18
C SER A 678 1.34 -18.02 -20.04
N VAL A 679 0.83 -19.20 -19.71
CA VAL A 679 -0.12 -19.44 -18.63
C VAL A 679 0.48 -20.46 -17.67
N CYS A 680 0.51 -20.14 -16.39
CA CYS A 680 1.01 -21.02 -15.33
C CYS A 680 0.01 -21.12 -14.17
N ASN A 681 -0.20 -22.31 -13.62
CA ASN A 681 -1.06 -22.53 -12.44
C ASN A 681 -2.46 -21.91 -12.63
N MET A 682 -3.18 -22.34 -13.67
CA MET A 682 -4.50 -21.79 -14.00
C MET A 682 -5.59 -22.84 -13.80
N MET A 683 -6.76 -22.43 -13.32
CA MET A 683 -7.96 -23.27 -13.18
C MET A 683 -9.16 -22.57 -13.79
N LEU A 684 -9.82 -23.21 -14.77
CA LEU A 684 -11.02 -22.70 -15.42
C LEU A 684 -12.22 -23.58 -15.08
N MET A 685 -13.23 -22.99 -14.44
CA MET A 685 -14.42 -23.65 -13.91
C MET A 685 -15.69 -23.06 -14.51
N ASN A 686 -16.66 -23.92 -14.78
CA ASN A 686 -17.98 -23.55 -15.32
C ASN A 686 -17.91 -22.70 -16.59
N CYS A 687 -16.85 -22.86 -17.41
CA CYS A 687 -16.69 -22.11 -18.66
C CYS A 687 -17.32 -22.84 -19.85
N ASP A 688 -17.86 -22.13 -20.85
CA ASP A 688 -18.31 -22.79 -22.09
C ASP A 688 -17.12 -23.15 -22.97
N TYR A 689 -16.16 -22.23 -23.09
CA TYR A 689 -14.88 -22.41 -23.77
C TYR A 689 -13.77 -22.12 -22.76
N GLY A 690 -12.79 -23.02 -22.62
CA GLY A 690 -11.65 -22.88 -21.72
C GLY A 690 -10.70 -21.82 -22.24
N ILE A 691 -9.86 -22.17 -23.22
CA ILE A 691 -8.97 -21.22 -23.90
C ILE A 691 -9.28 -21.18 -25.39
N ASN A 692 -9.69 -20.02 -25.88
CA ASN A 692 -9.92 -19.76 -27.30
C ASN A 692 -8.72 -19.05 -27.93
N LYS A 693 -8.26 -19.53 -29.08
CA LYS A 693 -7.14 -18.97 -29.83
C LYS A 693 -7.53 -18.80 -31.30
N ASN A 694 -7.86 -17.58 -31.70
CA ASN A 694 -8.55 -17.34 -32.97
C ASN A 694 -7.65 -17.36 -34.23
N ASP A 695 -6.34 -17.54 -34.08
CA ASP A 695 -5.34 -17.42 -35.16
C ASP A 695 -4.02 -18.11 -34.80
N ASP A 696 -2.89 -17.64 -35.35
CA ASP A 696 -1.53 -18.14 -35.24
C ASP A 696 -0.81 -17.86 -33.91
N SER A 697 -1.54 -17.36 -32.90
CA SER A 697 -0.99 -17.06 -31.57
C SER A 697 -0.19 -18.21 -30.94
N ILE A 698 0.91 -17.92 -30.22
CA ILE A 698 1.67 -18.93 -29.46
C ILE A 698 1.18 -18.97 -28.02
N LEU A 699 0.86 -20.16 -27.53
CA LEU A 699 0.40 -20.39 -26.15
C LEU A 699 1.31 -21.38 -25.44
N GLN A 700 1.89 -20.97 -24.31
CA GLN A 700 2.52 -21.88 -23.35
C GLN A 700 1.58 -22.11 -22.16
N MET A 701 1.43 -23.36 -21.72
CA MET A 701 0.64 -23.75 -20.55
C MET A 701 1.50 -24.60 -19.61
N ILE A 702 1.49 -24.29 -18.32
CA ILE A 702 2.18 -25.04 -17.27
C ILE A 702 1.21 -25.20 -16.10
N ASN A 703 0.89 -26.43 -15.68
CA ASN A 703 -0.06 -26.70 -14.59
C ASN A 703 -1.42 -26.00 -14.81
N VAL A 704 -2.10 -26.31 -15.90
CA VAL A 704 -3.38 -25.68 -16.27
C VAL A 704 -4.52 -26.70 -16.22
N ASP A 705 -5.54 -26.42 -15.43
CA ASP A 705 -6.75 -27.23 -15.33
C ASP A 705 -7.92 -26.61 -16.10
N LEU A 706 -8.30 -27.26 -17.20
CA LEU A 706 -9.41 -26.90 -18.07
C LEU A 706 -10.61 -27.83 -17.88
N SER A 707 -10.58 -28.76 -16.91
CA SER A 707 -11.61 -29.79 -16.71
C SER A 707 -13.00 -29.22 -16.40
N GLY A 708 -13.05 -28.02 -15.82
CA GLY A 708 -14.31 -27.33 -15.54
C GLY A 708 -14.92 -26.61 -16.76
N SER A 709 -14.28 -26.63 -17.93
CA SER A 709 -14.76 -26.00 -19.16
C SER A 709 -15.44 -27.00 -20.11
N LEU A 710 -16.53 -26.61 -20.80
CA LEU A 710 -17.25 -27.48 -21.74
C LEU A 710 -16.42 -27.82 -22.99
N VAL A 711 -15.80 -26.82 -23.61
CA VAL A 711 -14.87 -26.97 -24.73
C VAL A 711 -13.52 -26.46 -24.28
N GLN A 712 -12.50 -27.31 -24.21
CA GLN A 712 -11.25 -26.92 -23.54
C GLN A 712 -10.40 -25.96 -24.37
N LEU A 713 -10.25 -26.23 -25.68
CA LEU A 713 -9.44 -25.44 -26.61
C LEU A 713 -10.17 -25.23 -27.95
N THR A 714 -10.23 -23.99 -28.45
CA THR A 714 -10.82 -23.65 -29.76
C THR A 714 -9.89 -22.79 -30.63
N GLY A 715 -9.99 -22.90 -31.97
CA GLY A 715 -9.14 -22.15 -32.91
C GLY A 715 -8.80 -22.85 -34.24
N ALA A 716 -8.46 -22.10 -35.30
CA ALA A 716 -8.08 -22.66 -36.59
C ALA A 716 -6.81 -23.52 -36.50
N GLY A 717 -6.95 -24.85 -36.61
CA GLY A 717 -5.82 -25.77 -36.75
C GLY A 717 -5.08 -26.11 -35.44
N ALA A 718 -5.81 -26.58 -34.42
CA ALA A 718 -5.40 -26.92 -33.04
C ALA A 718 -4.13 -27.79 -32.78
N THR A 719 -3.10 -27.81 -33.63
CA THR A 719 -1.87 -28.60 -33.39
C THR A 719 -0.52 -27.92 -33.65
N GLN A 720 -0.40 -26.63 -33.96
CA GLN A 720 0.91 -26.10 -34.40
C GLN A 720 1.69 -25.15 -33.48
N LYS A 721 1.09 -24.52 -32.45
CA LYS A 721 1.82 -23.54 -31.60
C LYS A 721 1.42 -23.52 -30.11
N THR A 722 0.92 -24.64 -29.60
CA THR A 722 0.61 -24.80 -28.17
C THR A 722 1.68 -25.67 -27.50
N ARG A 723 2.31 -25.17 -26.43
CA ARG A 723 3.31 -25.87 -25.62
C ARG A 723 2.72 -26.08 -24.23
N ALA A 724 2.40 -27.31 -23.85
CA ALA A 724 1.70 -27.59 -22.59
C ALA A 724 2.46 -28.59 -21.73
N VAL A 725 2.73 -28.25 -20.48
CA VAL A 725 3.31 -29.10 -19.41
C VAL A 725 2.24 -29.25 -18.31
N ASN A 726 1.86 -30.47 -17.95
CA ASN A 726 0.84 -30.75 -16.91
C ASN A 726 -0.49 -30.02 -17.12
N ALA A 727 -1.11 -30.19 -18.29
CA ALA A 727 -2.45 -29.66 -18.56
C ALA A 727 -3.53 -30.76 -18.36
N ILE A 728 -4.59 -30.43 -17.62
CA ILE A 728 -5.71 -31.33 -17.30
C ILE A 728 -6.92 -30.88 -18.13
N PHE A 729 -7.56 -31.80 -18.84
CA PHE A 729 -8.63 -31.50 -19.82
C PHE A 729 -9.97 -32.18 -19.49
N ASP A 730 -10.22 -32.63 -18.25
CA ASP A 730 -11.26 -33.63 -17.96
C ASP A 730 -12.74 -33.16 -18.04
N ARG A 731 -13.32 -33.18 -19.26
CA ARG A 731 -14.54 -33.93 -19.72
C ARG A 731 -15.03 -33.37 -21.07
N ASN A 732 -15.48 -34.08 -22.12
CA ASN A 732 -15.70 -35.49 -22.49
C ASN A 732 -15.05 -35.69 -23.89
N ASP A 733 -14.79 -36.94 -24.32
CA ASP A 733 -14.59 -37.33 -25.74
C ASP A 733 -13.20 -37.21 -26.42
N SER A 734 -12.15 -36.69 -25.80
CA SER A 734 -10.85 -36.63 -26.50
C SER A 734 -10.16 -38.01 -26.55
N PHE A 735 -10.42 -38.75 -27.63
CA PHE A 735 -9.63 -39.92 -28.05
C PHE A 735 -8.30 -39.53 -28.69
N SER A 736 -7.95 -38.24 -28.83
CA SER A 736 -6.68 -37.81 -29.41
C SER A 736 -6.26 -36.40 -28.98
N GLY A 737 -4.98 -36.06 -29.17
CA GLY A 737 -4.41 -34.74 -28.87
C GLY A 737 -2.99 -34.56 -29.40
N GLY A 738 -2.40 -33.37 -29.23
CA GLY A 738 -1.04 -33.02 -29.65
C GLY A 738 -0.19 -32.46 -28.51
N ILE A 739 1.11 -32.75 -28.50
CA ILE A 739 2.08 -32.32 -27.48
C ILE A 739 3.30 -31.72 -28.19
N SER A 740 3.72 -30.53 -27.77
CA SER A 740 5.03 -29.97 -28.12
C SER A 740 6.01 -30.34 -27.02
N LEU A 741 7.04 -31.11 -27.38
CA LEU A 741 8.04 -31.62 -26.46
C LEU A 741 9.10 -30.54 -26.20
N THR A 742 9.38 -30.26 -24.93
CA THR A 742 10.45 -29.35 -24.51
C THR A 742 11.50 -30.08 -23.66
N SER A 743 12.77 -29.66 -23.74
CA SER A 743 13.91 -30.33 -23.10
C SER A 743 13.98 -30.18 -21.58
N ILE A 744 12.97 -29.56 -20.94
CA ILE A 744 13.06 -29.05 -19.57
C ILE A 744 12.07 -29.66 -18.58
N SER A 745 11.08 -30.47 -19.01
CA SER A 745 10.13 -31.09 -18.07
C SER A 745 9.48 -32.36 -18.63
N PHE A 746 9.92 -33.51 -18.12
CA PHE A 746 9.27 -34.81 -18.29
C PHE A 746 9.06 -35.45 -16.91
N PRO A 747 8.02 -36.30 -16.72
CA PRO A 747 7.04 -36.73 -17.72
C PRO A 747 5.89 -35.72 -17.96
N TYR A 748 5.31 -35.74 -19.16
CA TYR A 748 4.04 -35.09 -19.49
C TYR A 748 2.86 -35.97 -19.07
N ARG A 749 2.08 -35.55 -18.08
CA ARG A 749 0.82 -36.23 -17.74
C ARG A 749 -0.32 -35.72 -18.60
N VAL A 750 -1.08 -36.64 -19.20
CA VAL A 750 -2.33 -36.39 -19.92
C VAL A 750 -3.45 -37.15 -19.20
N SER A 751 -4.40 -36.40 -18.63
CA SER A 751 -5.57 -36.98 -17.95
C SER A 751 -6.77 -37.03 -18.89
N THR A 752 -7.38 -38.21 -19.06
CA THR A 752 -8.60 -38.43 -19.84
C THR A 752 -9.39 -39.63 -19.32
N LYS A 753 -10.70 -39.46 -19.12
CA LYS A 753 -11.62 -40.54 -18.72
C LYS A 753 -11.76 -41.68 -19.72
N ASN A 754 -11.28 -41.53 -20.95
CA ASN A 754 -11.24 -42.60 -21.94
C ASN A 754 -10.01 -43.50 -21.79
N MET A 755 -9.02 -43.09 -21.00
CA MET A 755 -7.87 -43.92 -20.69
C MET A 755 -8.26 -44.97 -19.65
N ARG A 756 -8.01 -46.24 -19.99
CA ARG A 756 -8.00 -47.38 -19.09
C ARG A 756 -6.59 -47.93 -19.05
N GLU A 757 -6.26 -48.69 -18.01
CA GLU A 757 -4.97 -49.37 -17.90
C GLU A 757 -4.61 -50.18 -19.17
N PHE A 758 -5.62 -50.76 -19.83
CA PHE A 758 -5.47 -51.58 -21.03
C PHE A 758 -5.81 -50.87 -22.36
N SER A 759 -6.01 -49.56 -22.36
CA SER A 759 -6.27 -48.81 -23.59
C SER A 759 -5.07 -48.86 -24.55
N THR A 760 -5.33 -48.96 -25.86
CA THR A 760 -4.28 -48.84 -26.88
C THR A 760 -3.99 -47.36 -27.11
N LEU A 761 -2.79 -46.92 -26.75
CA LEU A 761 -2.33 -45.56 -27.02
C LEU A 761 -1.38 -45.56 -28.23
N VAL A 762 -1.73 -44.81 -29.25
CA VAL A 762 -0.90 -44.55 -30.42
C VAL A 762 -0.26 -43.17 -30.27
N ILE A 763 1.06 -43.08 -30.38
CA ILE A 763 1.80 -41.82 -30.38
C ILE A 763 2.56 -41.71 -31.71
N GLU A 764 2.38 -40.59 -32.40
CA GLU A 764 2.94 -40.35 -33.74
C GLU A 764 3.63 -38.98 -33.79
N PRO A 765 4.81 -38.87 -34.43
CA PRO A 765 5.43 -37.57 -34.65
C PRO A 765 4.59 -36.70 -35.58
N SER A 766 4.46 -35.42 -35.25
CA SER A 766 3.74 -34.42 -36.05
C SER A 766 4.66 -33.56 -36.92
N ASN A 767 5.98 -33.64 -36.70
CA ASN A 767 6.99 -32.98 -37.52
C ASN A 767 8.36 -33.70 -37.46
N ALA A 768 9.33 -33.22 -38.24
CA ALA A 768 10.67 -33.82 -38.34
C ALA A 768 11.43 -33.83 -37.01
N ASN A 769 11.29 -32.79 -36.18
CA ASN A 769 11.94 -32.74 -34.86
C ASN A 769 11.26 -33.72 -33.87
N GLY A 770 9.95 -33.89 -33.96
CA GLY A 770 9.20 -34.90 -33.21
C GLY A 770 9.57 -36.33 -33.59
N ALA A 771 9.90 -36.57 -34.87
CA ALA A 771 10.36 -37.88 -35.34
C ALA A 771 11.74 -38.27 -34.79
N LYS A 772 12.54 -37.29 -34.37
CA LYS A 772 13.83 -37.53 -33.70
C LYS A 772 13.70 -37.73 -32.19
N ALA A 773 12.56 -37.34 -31.59
CA ALA A 773 12.34 -37.48 -30.16
C ALA A 773 12.02 -38.93 -29.81
N LEU A 774 12.78 -39.52 -28.88
CA LEU A 774 12.57 -40.90 -28.41
C LEU A 774 11.47 -40.95 -27.34
N VAL A 775 10.23 -40.80 -27.79
CA VAL A 775 9.06 -40.68 -26.93
C VAL A 775 8.58 -42.06 -26.48
N TYR A 776 8.29 -42.20 -25.19
CA TYR A 776 7.70 -43.42 -24.62
C TYR A 776 6.63 -43.09 -23.57
N VAL A 777 5.71 -44.03 -23.35
CA VAL A 777 4.69 -43.91 -22.31
C VAL A 777 5.26 -44.43 -21.01
N SER A 778 5.48 -43.57 -20.01
CA SER A 778 6.05 -43.94 -18.72
C SER A 778 5.01 -44.51 -17.76
N VAL A 779 3.76 -44.05 -17.84
CA VAL A 779 2.66 -44.53 -16.98
C VAL A 779 1.38 -44.66 -17.80
N ARG A 780 0.60 -45.71 -17.52
CA ARG A 780 -0.80 -45.84 -17.94
C ARG A 780 -1.62 -46.19 -16.72
N ALA A 781 -2.72 -45.49 -16.51
CA ALA A 781 -3.63 -45.75 -15.43
C ALA A 781 -5.06 -45.42 -15.86
N ASN A 782 -6.03 -45.85 -15.07
CA ASN A 782 -7.41 -45.43 -15.27
C ASN A 782 -7.50 -43.90 -15.11
N GLY A 783 -7.90 -43.23 -16.19
CA GLY A 783 -8.08 -41.78 -16.20
C GLY A 783 -6.86 -40.96 -16.65
N TYR A 784 -5.68 -41.55 -16.86
CA TYR A 784 -4.51 -40.79 -17.36
C TYR A 784 -3.40 -41.67 -17.95
N PHE A 785 -2.52 -41.05 -18.74
CA PHE A 785 -1.23 -41.62 -19.13
C PHE A 785 -0.13 -40.56 -19.03
N GLU A 786 1.12 -41.00 -18.94
CA GLU A 786 2.28 -40.13 -18.91
C GLU A 786 3.21 -40.43 -20.07
N ILE A 787 3.70 -39.39 -20.73
CA ILE A 787 4.67 -39.45 -21.81
C ILE A 787 6.01 -38.90 -21.33
N ASN A 788 7.07 -39.64 -21.58
CA ASN A 788 8.44 -39.26 -21.29
C ASN A 788 9.28 -39.32 -22.58
N VAL A 789 10.46 -38.72 -22.59
CA VAL A 789 11.39 -38.77 -23.72
C VAL A 789 12.77 -39.20 -23.26
N ALA A 790 13.36 -40.15 -23.97
CA ALA A 790 14.73 -40.55 -23.75
C ALA A 790 15.69 -39.59 -24.48
N GLY A 791 16.61 -38.97 -23.75
CA GLY A 791 17.63 -38.08 -24.31
C GLY A 791 17.15 -36.64 -24.55
N THR A 792 17.94 -35.89 -25.32
CA THR A 792 17.67 -34.48 -25.61
C THR A 792 16.63 -34.31 -26.71
N VAL A 793 15.75 -33.34 -26.54
CA VAL A 793 14.69 -33.01 -27.50
C VAL A 793 15.06 -31.79 -28.31
N ASP A 794 15.04 -31.90 -29.64
CA ASP A 794 15.22 -30.76 -30.54
C ASP A 794 14.12 -29.71 -30.32
N SER A 795 14.50 -28.43 -30.34
CA SER A 795 13.55 -27.32 -30.21
C SER A 795 12.40 -27.44 -31.22
N GLY A 796 11.17 -27.36 -30.73
CA GLY A 796 9.97 -27.49 -31.58
C GLY A 796 9.66 -28.91 -32.03
N ALA A 797 10.06 -29.95 -31.29
CA ALA A 797 9.56 -31.30 -31.51
C ALA A 797 8.06 -31.40 -31.17
N HIS A 798 7.26 -32.00 -32.06
CA HIS A 798 5.81 -32.17 -31.85
C HIS A 798 5.38 -33.61 -32.09
N ILE A 799 4.49 -34.11 -31.24
CA ILE A 799 3.85 -35.42 -31.35
C ILE A 799 2.32 -35.30 -31.23
N ARG A 800 1.61 -36.31 -31.72
CA ARG A 800 0.19 -36.54 -31.51
C ARG A 800 0.00 -37.84 -30.75
N TRP A 801 -1.07 -37.94 -30.00
CA TRP A 801 -1.49 -39.16 -29.34
C TRP A 801 -2.95 -39.46 -29.70
N ARG A 802 -3.34 -40.74 -29.70
CA ARG A 802 -4.73 -41.18 -29.79
C ARG A 802 -4.97 -42.49 -29.03
N ILE A 803 -6.13 -42.61 -28.40
CA ILE A 803 -6.64 -43.82 -27.77
C ILE A 803 -7.49 -44.55 -28.81
N VAL A 804 -7.21 -45.84 -29.01
CA VAL A 804 -7.86 -46.72 -30.00
C VAL A 804 -8.56 -47.88 -29.31
#